data_AF-A0ABD2AYF2-F1
#
_entry.id   AF-A0ABD2AYF2-F1
#
_cell.length_a   1.000
_cell.length_b   1.000
_cell.length_c   1.000
_cell.angle_alpha   90.00
_cell.angle_beta   90.00
_cell.angle_gamma   90.00
#
_symmetry.space_group_name_H-M   'P 1'
#
loop_
_entity.id
_entity.type
_entity.pdbx_description
1 polymer ?
#
loop_
_entity_poly.entity_id
_entity_poly.type
_entity_poly.pdbx_seq_one_letter_code
_entity_poly.pdbx_strand_id
1 'polypeptide(L)'
;MMHLQEIGLHSLTDILRGSVRFEKNPALCYVDTIDWDIIAKAGKGEHVISGNKPKNGCPICEKNCTTRLTKPDETLCWNRQHCQRICRKKCGEDSCDETNACCHSSCLGGCTGPTENNCKVCKNVLVGGSHCQERCPNGTYEFMNRRCIGEDECRQMVKPREALSIVKDKPYKPFNGSCIIECPAGYMDEEVNNKTSCKKCKGPCLKECAGTSVDSIASAQKLRGCTHITGSLEIQIRGGKNIVNELEDSLNMIEVIDGYLKIVRSFPLISLNFLKSLRTINGKYLDNSKYTLAVLDNQNLQELWDWSTHGKIKILSKDGPAKVFFHFNPKLCFHKIETLIKKAELGDFSELEVAPNSNGDKVACNVTELKTIVTKTTSDAALIEWEQFTHHDPRSLLGYVVYFIEAPNENVTMYDGRDACGGDGWRVDDVSAIEGSTKPIATNYTEAEKPSYLSHILTQLKPFTQYAFYVKTYTIATERSGAQSKVTYFTTKPHAPSAPRGLSTYSNSSSELIVSWLPPLRKNGNLTHYRIVGRWVPDDSNFIDQRNYCDEPMSLPEKKSMSVMAEEERKRAEEEKELAKIPETTSCDCADREMDQSLREKEVSSSIAFEDALHNQVYVKRIDARRRRDTSEIFEIIKKRDHSYYSEKESTADKQVNSTYVVFEREVPSPNLSFVMKNLRHFAYYNIEVQACREVVKNDTNDTCSTKSMKTYRTLPLDSADNIPVNTFRLSISGENNSLTTVTLYWAEPPQPNGLIVTYQIEYKRVDIQNIKATVVCITRRDFTKAGNSYVLKDLPAGNYSIKVRATSLAGNGNYTEAQYFFIKEYSSLGLFWILFWSILCSLFAVMIFVAFYVCKRKFMRNVPSRRLIATVNPEYVSSVYVPDEWEVPRKKIHVLKELGNGSFGMVYEGLARDVVKGKPEVRCAVKTVNENATDRERIEFLNEASVMKQSFQHSSRGKIARCSVSRTTNLGSNGADGER
;
A
#
# COMPACT_ATOMS: atom_id res chain seq x y z
N MET A 1 9.70 -27.00 6.33
CA MET A 1 9.41 -28.45 6.50
C MET A 1 8.17 -28.79 5.69
N MET A 2 8.26 -29.59 4.62
CA MET A 2 7.15 -29.72 3.65
C MET A 2 6.01 -30.66 4.11
N HIS A 3 6.21 -31.45 5.16
CA HIS A 3 5.27 -32.49 5.62
C HIS A 3 4.55 -32.18 6.93
N LEU A 4 4.81 -31.03 7.55
CA LEU A 4 4.21 -30.69 8.85
C LEU A 4 2.72 -30.38 8.66
N GLN A 5 1.84 -31.19 9.26
CA GLN A 5 0.38 -31.07 9.12
C GLN A 5 -0.29 -30.29 10.25
N GLU A 6 0.26 -30.36 11.45
CA GLU A 6 -0.20 -29.62 12.64
C GLU A 6 1.00 -29.33 13.55
N ILE A 7 0.89 -28.31 14.40
CA ILE A 7 1.96 -27.93 15.34
C ILE A 7 2.08 -28.97 16.48
N GLY A 8 0.96 -29.55 16.91
CA GLY A 8 0.92 -30.62 17.92
C GLY A 8 1.28 -30.20 19.35
N LEU A 9 1.63 -28.93 19.60
CA LEU A 9 2.02 -28.39 20.90
C LEU A 9 0.82 -28.08 21.81
N HIS A 10 -0.10 -29.03 21.97
CA HIS A 10 -1.34 -28.87 22.75
C HIS A 10 -1.13 -28.57 24.25
N SER A 11 0.08 -28.79 24.76
CA SER A 11 0.49 -28.45 26.13
C SER A 11 1.08 -27.04 26.27
N LEU A 12 1.28 -26.29 25.18
CA LEU A 12 1.82 -24.92 25.23
C LEU A 12 0.74 -23.95 25.68
N THR A 13 1.04 -23.17 26.73
CA THR A 13 0.11 -22.15 27.25
C THR A 13 0.68 -20.75 27.25
N ASP A 14 1.99 -20.57 27.40
CA ASP A 14 2.63 -19.26 27.56
C ASP A 14 3.97 -19.17 26.80
N ILE A 15 4.19 -18.04 26.12
CA ILE A 15 5.45 -17.58 25.53
C ILE A 15 5.79 -16.24 26.19
N LEU A 16 6.81 -16.25 27.06
CA LEU A 16 7.14 -15.10 27.92
C LEU A 16 7.78 -13.91 27.18
N ARG A 17 8.43 -14.16 26.03
CA ARG A 17 9.14 -13.13 25.27
C ARG A 17 9.10 -13.42 23.78
N GLY A 18 8.86 -12.38 23.00
CA GLY A 18 8.80 -12.44 21.54
C GLY A 18 7.43 -12.82 21.00
N SER A 19 7.36 -12.95 19.67
CA SER A 19 6.17 -13.34 18.92
C SER A 19 6.39 -14.67 18.18
N VAL A 20 5.32 -15.24 17.63
CA VAL A 20 5.41 -16.45 16.80
C VAL A 20 5.42 -16.10 15.31
N ARG A 21 6.21 -16.86 14.53
CA ARG A 21 6.28 -16.74 13.07
C ARG A 21 6.13 -18.13 12.42
N PHE A 22 5.01 -18.36 11.74
CA PHE A 22 4.74 -19.57 10.97
C PHE A 22 4.60 -19.21 9.49
N GLU A 23 5.62 -19.55 8.70
CA GLU A 23 5.69 -19.15 7.30
C GLU A 23 6.06 -20.31 6.37
N LYS A 24 5.46 -20.35 5.17
CA LYS A 24 5.81 -21.27 4.07
C LYS A 24 5.66 -22.77 4.41
N ASN A 25 4.58 -23.17 5.09
CA ASN A 25 4.27 -24.57 5.41
C ASN A 25 3.00 -25.05 4.67
N PRO A 26 3.12 -25.67 3.47
CA PRO A 26 1.97 -25.94 2.59
C PRO A 26 1.02 -27.04 3.11
N ALA A 27 1.47 -27.90 4.03
CA ALA A 27 0.66 -28.95 4.63
C ALA A 27 0.03 -28.55 5.98
N LEU A 28 0.44 -27.41 6.56
CA LEU A 28 0.17 -27.06 7.96
C LEU A 28 -1.22 -26.46 8.14
N CYS A 29 -2.03 -27.10 8.98
CA CYS A 29 -3.35 -26.68 9.45
C CYS A 29 -3.34 -26.33 10.95
N TYR A 30 -4.46 -25.86 11.47
CA TYR A 30 -4.70 -25.53 12.89
C TYR A 30 -3.89 -24.37 13.48
N VAL A 31 -3.19 -23.58 12.66
CA VAL A 31 -2.45 -22.39 13.14
C VAL A 31 -3.38 -21.23 13.43
N ASP A 32 -4.42 -21.06 12.60
CA ASP A 32 -5.42 -19.99 12.73
C ASP A 32 -6.49 -20.28 13.78
N THR A 33 -6.62 -21.55 14.19
CA THR A 33 -7.55 -22.01 15.23
C THR A 33 -6.94 -21.88 16.63
N ILE A 34 -5.75 -21.31 16.75
CA ILE A 34 -5.10 -21.01 18.02
C ILE A 34 -5.11 -19.50 18.23
N ASP A 35 -5.46 -19.07 19.43
CA ASP A 35 -5.34 -17.69 19.88
C ASP A 35 -3.94 -17.45 20.45
N TRP A 36 -3.06 -16.93 19.61
CA TRP A 36 -1.66 -16.65 19.96
C TRP A 36 -1.52 -15.44 20.86
N ASP A 37 -2.45 -14.48 20.86
CA ASP A 37 -2.39 -13.30 21.72
C ASP A 37 -2.51 -13.67 23.21
N ILE A 38 -3.20 -14.78 23.51
CA ILE A 38 -3.33 -15.32 24.87
C ILE A 38 -2.05 -16.04 25.31
N ILE A 39 -1.37 -16.71 24.37
CA ILE A 39 -0.15 -17.49 24.62
C ILE A 39 1.08 -16.58 24.68
N ALA A 40 1.26 -15.70 23.69
CA ALA A 40 2.42 -14.84 23.51
C ALA A 40 2.09 -13.36 23.83
N LYS A 41 1.69 -13.11 25.09
CA LYS A 41 1.20 -11.83 25.58
C LYS A 41 2.13 -10.64 25.28
N ALA A 42 3.45 -10.86 25.33
CA ALA A 42 4.46 -9.83 25.10
C ALA A 42 4.63 -9.41 23.63
N GLY A 43 4.23 -10.27 22.69
CA GLY A 43 4.31 -10.02 21.24
C GLY A 43 2.93 -9.83 20.60
N LYS A 44 1.93 -9.41 21.38
CA LYS A 44 0.54 -9.24 20.95
C LYS A 44 0.46 -8.32 19.74
N GLY A 45 -0.17 -8.79 18.66
CA GLY A 45 -0.29 -8.05 17.40
C GLY A 45 0.96 -8.10 16.50
N GLU A 46 2.04 -8.77 16.92
CA GLU A 46 3.29 -8.91 16.15
C GLU A 46 3.53 -10.36 15.66
N HIS A 47 2.48 -11.19 15.70
CA HIS A 47 2.53 -12.58 15.21
C HIS A 47 2.42 -12.63 13.68
N VAL A 48 3.28 -13.42 13.03
CA VAL A 48 3.30 -13.55 11.56
C VAL A 48 2.88 -14.96 11.16
N ILE A 49 1.70 -15.10 10.57
CA ILE A 49 1.15 -16.39 10.10
C ILE A 49 0.76 -16.22 8.63
N SER A 50 1.63 -16.64 7.71
CA SER A 50 1.42 -16.43 6.27
C SER A 50 2.00 -17.58 5.44
N GLY A 51 1.50 -17.77 4.21
CA GLY A 51 2.02 -18.82 3.31
C GLY A 51 1.85 -20.27 3.81
N ASN A 52 0.88 -20.53 4.71
CA ASN A 52 0.53 -21.87 5.18
C ASN A 52 -0.71 -22.42 4.41
N LYS A 53 -1.18 -23.63 4.74
CA LYS A 53 -2.34 -24.23 4.06
C LYS A 53 -3.60 -23.37 4.27
N PRO A 54 -4.36 -23.02 3.21
CA PRO A 54 -5.51 -22.14 3.33
C PRO A 54 -6.63 -22.77 4.18
N LYS A 55 -7.34 -21.94 4.98
CA LYS A 55 -8.41 -22.36 5.89
C LYS A 55 -9.44 -23.31 5.25
N ASN A 56 -9.85 -23.04 4.01
CA ASN A 56 -10.83 -23.85 3.28
C ASN A 56 -10.35 -25.28 2.98
N GLY A 57 -9.03 -25.52 2.97
CA GLY A 57 -8.43 -26.83 2.80
C GLY A 57 -8.09 -27.55 4.10
N CYS A 58 -8.38 -26.94 5.26
CA CYS A 58 -8.07 -27.46 6.58
C CYS A 58 -9.30 -28.00 7.30
N PRO A 59 -9.15 -29.02 8.16
CA PRO A 59 -10.26 -29.50 8.97
C PRO A 59 -10.59 -28.53 10.12
N ILE A 60 -11.85 -28.49 10.51
CA ILE A 60 -12.39 -27.58 11.54
C ILE A 60 -12.29 -28.24 12.92
N CYS A 61 -12.25 -27.43 13.98
CA CYS A 61 -12.34 -27.89 15.37
C CYS A 61 -13.70 -28.52 15.69
N GLU A 62 -13.74 -29.33 16.75
CA GLU A 62 -15.00 -29.82 17.30
C GLU A 62 -15.79 -28.70 17.98
N LYS A 63 -17.13 -28.78 17.95
CA LYS A 63 -18.03 -27.78 18.54
C LYS A 63 -17.97 -27.71 20.08
N ASN A 64 -17.36 -28.69 20.72
CA ASN A 64 -17.14 -28.74 22.17
C ASN A 64 -15.97 -27.85 22.62
N CYS A 65 -15.16 -27.34 21.70
CA CYS A 65 -14.04 -26.46 22.02
C CYS A 65 -14.48 -25.04 22.40
N THR A 66 -13.67 -24.39 23.23
CA THR A 66 -13.87 -22.99 23.65
C THR A 66 -13.85 -22.03 22.46
N THR A 67 -14.73 -21.04 22.46
CA THR A 67 -14.82 -20.02 21.40
C THR A 67 -13.97 -18.80 21.71
N ARG A 68 -13.54 -18.10 20.65
CA ARG A 68 -12.72 -16.89 20.72
C ARG A 68 -13.51 -15.73 21.32
N LEU A 69 -12.93 -15.02 22.28
CA LEU A 69 -13.58 -13.92 23.00
C LEU A 69 -13.96 -12.72 22.11
N THR A 70 -13.21 -12.50 21.02
CA THR A 70 -13.43 -11.40 20.06
C THR A 70 -14.38 -11.77 18.92
N LYS A 71 -14.58 -13.06 18.65
CA LYS A 71 -15.45 -13.59 17.59
C LYS A 71 -16.10 -14.91 18.05
N PRO A 72 -17.36 -14.88 18.53
CA PRO A 72 -18.00 -16.06 19.11
C PRO A 72 -18.26 -17.21 18.11
N ASP A 73 -18.13 -16.94 16.79
CA ASP A 73 -18.31 -17.94 15.72
C ASP A 73 -17.06 -18.80 15.46
N GLU A 74 -15.92 -18.52 16.09
CA GLU A 74 -14.66 -19.25 15.90
C GLU A 74 -14.27 -20.09 17.14
N THR A 75 -14.18 -21.41 16.99
CA THR A 75 -13.71 -22.37 18.02
C THR A 75 -12.20 -22.55 18.01
N LEU A 76 -11.58 -22.68 19.19
CA LEU A 76 -10.13 -22.74 19.35
C LEU A 76 -9.62 -24.17 19.61
N CYS A 77 -8.71 -24.67 18.76
CA CYS A 77 -8.12 -26.01 18.90
C CYS A 77 -6.71 -26.11 18.31
N TRP A 78 -5.92 -27.03 18.87
CA TRP A 78 -4.59 -27.42 18.38
C TRP A 78 -4.67 -28.46 17.26
N ASN A 79 -5.68 -29.33 17.30
CA ASN A 79 -6.05 -30.30 16.27
C ASN A 79 -7.50 -30.78 16.49
N ARG A 80 -7.96 -31.83 15.78
CA ARG A 80 -9.32 -32.39 15.96
C ARG A 80 -9.59 -32.90 17.38
N GLN A 81 -8.58 -33.40 18.07
CA GLN A 81 -8.72 -34.11 19.36
C GLN A 81 -8.48 -33.19 20.57
N HIS A 82 -7.69 -32.13 20.40
CA HIS A 82 -7.24 -31.26 21.49
C HIS A 82 -7.65 -29.81 21.25
N CYS A 83 -8.56 -29.32 22.09
CA CYS A 83 -8.92 -27.90 22.14
C CYS A 83 -7.79 -27.05 22.74
N GLN A 84 -7.77 -25.75 22.45
CA GLN A 84 -6.86 -24.83 23.13
C GLN A 84 -7.31 -24.67 24.58
N ARG A 85 -6.41 -24.92 25.53
CA ARG A 85 -6.69 -24.79 26.95
C ARG A 85 -6.77 -23.31 27.33
N ILE A 86 -7.92 -22.88 27.85
CA ILE A 86 -8.13 -21.52 28.37
C ILE A 86 -8.62 -21.65 29.81
N CYS A 87 -7.89 -21.05 30.75
CA CYS A 87 -8.25 -21.04 32.16
C CYS A 87 -9.46 -20.13 32.41
N ARG A 88 -10.24 -20.44 33.47
CA ARG A 88 -11.38 -19.62 33.87
C ARG A 88 -10.92 -18.21 34.22
N LYS A 89 -11.73 -17.19 33.90
CA LYS A 89 -11.46 -15.78 34.26
C LYS A 89 -11.13 -15.57 35.75
N LYS A 90 -11.62 -16.45 36.64
CA LYS A 90 -11.33 -16.41 38.08
C LYS A 90 -9.85 -16.63 38.41
N CYS A 91 -9.08 -17.29 37.54
CA CYS A 91 -7.64 -17.50 37.71
C CYS A 91 -6.82 -16.28 37.27
N GLY A 92 -7.42 -15.24 36.68
CA GLY A 92 -6.69 -14.04 36.24
C GLY A 92 -5.56 -14.37 35.25
N GLU A 93 -4.32 -14.04 35.64
CA GLU A 93 -3.11 -14.35 34.87
C GLU A 93 -2.47 -15.70 35.21
N ASP A 94 -3.03 -16.44 36.18
CA ASP A 94 -2.46 -17.69 36.67
C ASP A 94 -2.88 -18.89 35.81
N SER A 95 -2.01 -19.89 35.78
CA SER A 95 -2.23 -21.14 35.03
C SER A 95 -3.27 -22.04 35.71
N CYS A 96 -3.76 -23.07 35.00
CA CYS A 96 -4.73 -24.03 35.53
C CYS A 96 -4.35 -25.48 35.20
N ASP A 97 -4.87 -26.41 35.99
CA ASP A 97 -4.70 -27.84 35.80
C ASP A 97 -5.65 -28.38 34.70
N GLU A 98 -5.73 -29.71 34.54
CA GLU A 98 -6.62 -30.36 33.55
C GLU A 98 -8.11 -30.29 33.95
N THR A 99 -8.41 -30.04 35.22
CA THR A 99 -9.79 -29.92 35.75
C THR A 99 -10.29 -28.47 35.79
N ASN A 100 -9.51 -27.52 35.26
CA ASN A 100 -9.74 -26.07 35.32
C ASN A 100 -9.68 -25.48 36.74
N ALA A 101 -9.00 -26.14 37.68
CA ALA A 101 -8.61 -25.54 38.96
C ALA A 101 -7.39 -24.63 38.76
N CYS A 102 -7.39 -23.46 39.40
CA CYS A 102 -6.28 -22.51 39.29
C CYS A 102 -5.05 -23.09 40.00
N CYS A 103 -3.90 -23.00 39.34
CA CYS A 103 -2.61 -23.35 39.90
C CYS A 103 -2.13 -22.27 40.88
N HIS A 104 -1.06 -22.58 41.61
CA HIS A 104 -0.36 -21.58 42.40
C HIS A 104 0.14 -20.43 41.51
N SER A 105 0.17 -19.21 42.02
CA SER A 105 0.57 -18.00 41.26
C SER A 105 2.02 -18.02 40.78
N SER A 106 2.85 -18.85 41.42
CA SER A 106 4.24 -19.11 41.01
C SER A 106 4.37 -20.12 39.86
N CYS A 107 3.27 -20.77 39.45
CA CYS A 107 3.25 -21.74 38.36
C CYS A 107 2.96 -21.07 37.01
N LEU A 108 3.59 -21.59 35.96
CA LEU A 108 3.39 -21.24 34.56
C LEU A 108 3.16 -22.53 33.75
N GLY A 109 2.38 -22.52 32.67
CA GLY A 109 2.14 -23.74 31.89
C GLY A 109 0.98 -24.61 32.41
N GLY A 110 0.93 -24.78 33.73
CA GLY A 110 -0.02 -25.64 34.43
C GLY A 110 0.62 -26.31 35.64
N CYS A 111 -0.16 -27.15 36.31
CA CYS A 111 0.24 -27.82 37.54
C CYS A 111 -0.37 -29.22 37.64
N THR A 112 0.21 -30.06 38.48
CA THR A 112 -0.31 -31.37 38.90
C THR A 112 -1.13 -31.30 40.20
N GLY A 113 -1.16 -30.11 40.83
CA GLY A 113 -1.79 -29.84 42.11
C GLY A 113 -1.69 -28.35 42.46
N PRO A 114 -2.35 -27.90 43.54
CA PRO A 114 -2.51 -26.47 43.83
C PRO A 114 -1.30 -25.81 44.50
N THR A 115 -0.26 -26.56 44.84
CA THR A 115 0.92 -26.03 45.56
C THR A 115 2.03 -25.58 44.62
N GLU A 116 2.93 -24.74 45.12
CA GLU A 116 4.14 -24.25 44.45
C GLU A 116 5.13 -25.35 44.03
N ASN A 117 5.04 -26.55 44.61
CA ASN A 117 5.85 -27.71 44.23
C ASN A 117 5.22 -28.56 43.12
N ASN A 118 3.94 -28.33 42.83
CA ASN A 118 3.20 -29.06 41.81
C ASN A 118 3.20 -28.34 40.46
N CYS A 119 3.97 -27.28 40.29
CA CYS A 119 4.06 -26.56 39.03
C CYS A 119 4.76 -27.42 37.95
N LYS A 120 4.22 -27.44 36.73
CA LYS A 120 4.92 -28.05 35.58
C LYS A 120 6.15 -27.21 35.18
N VAL A 121 6.03 -25.88 35.24
CA VAL A 121 7.10 -24.91 35.01
C VAL A 121 6.93 -23.75 36.00
N CYS A 122 8.03 -23.19 36.50
CA CYS A 122 7.97 -22.00 37.35
C CYS A 122 7.79 -20.73 36.50
N LYS A 123 6.95 -19.80 36.98
CA LYS A 123 6.74 -18.48 36.36
C LYS A 123 8.00 -17.63 36.37
N ASN A 124 8.74 -17.68 37.47
CA ASN A 124 9.98 -16.94 37.66
C ASN A 124 11.15 -17.92 37.83
N VAL A 125 11.47 -18.31 39.07
CA VAL A 125 12.65 -19.12 39.36
C VAL A 125 12.32 -20.45 40.02
N LEU A 126 13.05 -21.48 39.60
CA LEU A 126 13.07 -22.80 40.24
C LEU A 126 14.16 -22.84 41.32
N VAL A 127 13.77 -23.16 42.55
CA VAL A 127 14.61 -23.29 43.74
C VAL A 127 14.70 -24.77 44.15
N GLY A 128 15.90 -25.27 44.41
CA GLY A 128 16.10 -26.63 44.92
C GLY A 128 15.64 -27.77 43.99
N GLY A 129 15.32 -27.48 42.73
CA GLY A 129 14.90 -28.45 41.73
C GLY A 129 13.40 -28.79 41.72
N SER A 130 12.61 -28.33 42.70
CA SER A 130 11.18 -28.66 42.79
C SER A 130 10.26 -27.52 43.23
N HIS A 131 10.81 -26.41 43.76
CA HIS A 131 10.03 -25.34 44.39
C HIS A 131 10.02 -24.09 43.50
N CYS A 132 8.86 -23.56 43.18
CA CYS A 132 8.74 -22.34 42.37
C CYS A 132 8.55 -21.10 43.24
N GLN A 133 9.45 -20.12 43.09
CA GLN A 133 9.43 -18.88 43.87
C GLN A 133 9.54 -17.65 42.96
N GLU A 134 9.13 -16.48 43.46
CA GLU A 134 9.24 -15.22 42.72
C GLU A 134 10.68 -14.73 42.59
N ARG A 135 11.49 -14.93 43.63
CA ARG A 135 12.90 -14.55 43.68
C ARG A 135 13.71 -15.65 44.33
N CYS A 136 14.99 -15.67 44.03
CA CYS A 136 15.91 -16.60 44.65
C CYS A 136 16.07 -16.30 46.15
N PRO A 137 16.04 -17.33 47.02
CA PRO A 137 16.26 -17.15 48.45
C PRO A 137 17.67 -16.62 48.74
N ASN A 138 17.82 -15.94 49.88
CA ASN A 138 19.08 -15.35 50.30
C ASN A 138 20.22 -16.40 50.28
N GLY A 139 21.31 -16.09 49.57
CA GLY A 139 22.45 -17.00 49.35
C GLY A 139 22.41 -17.77 48.03
N THR A 140 21.37 -17.59 47.21
CA THR A 140 21.27 -18.12 45.85
C THR A 140 21.06 -17.01 44.82
N TYR A 141 21.43 -17.26 43.57
CA TYR A 141 21.45 -16.26 42.50
C TYR A 141 20.64 -16.72 41.30
N GLU A 142 19.92 -15.78 40.69
CA GLU A 142 19.11 -16.02 39.50
C GLU A 142 20.00 -16.25 38.28
N PHE A 143 19.81 -17.38 37.59
CA PHE A 143 20.52 -17.74 36.38
C PHE A 143 19.57 -17.91 35.20
N MET A 144 19.86 -17.22 34.10
CA MET A 144 19.03 -17.17 32.87
C MET A 144 17.55 -16.85 33.14
N ASN A 145 17.27 -16.14 34.24
CA ASN A 145 15.92 -15.81 34.70
C ASN A 145 14.97 -17.01 34.82
N ARG A 146 15.49 -18.18 35.18
CA ARG A 146 14.71 -19.44 35.22
C ARG A 146 14.94 -20.29 36.47
N ARG A 147 16.14 -20.23 37.05
CA ARG A 147 16.50 -21.06 38.21
C ARG A 147 17.45 -20.34 39.13
N CYS A 148 17.45 -20.78 40.38
CA CYS A 148 18.38 -20.31 41.39
C CYS A 148 19.53 -21.28 41.51
N ILE A 149 20.74 -20.74 41.45
CA ILE A 149 21.97 -21.50 41.63
C ILE A 149 22.74 -20.95 42.82
N GLY A 150 23.53 -21.80 43.47
CA GLY A 150 24.40 -21.38 44.57
C GLY A 150 25.53 -20.45 44.08
N GLU A 151 26.18 -19.73 45.00
CA GLU A 151 27.36 -18.92 44.67
C GLU A 151 28.46 -19.78 44.03
N ASP A 152 28.74 -20.94 44.62
CA ASP A 152 29.79 -21.84 44.16
C ASP A 152 29.45 -22.43 42.79
N GLU A 153 28.19 -22.79 42.55
CA GLU A 153 27.73 -23.28 41.26
C GLU A 153 27.91 -22.19 40.19
N CYS A 154 27.43 -20.97 40.44
CA CYS A 154 27.60 -19.81 39.55
C CYS A 154 29.07 -19.62 39.17
N ARG A 155 29.98 -19.61 40.15
CA ARG A 155 31.41 -19.38 39.92
C ARG A 155 32.12 -20.55 39.25
N GLN A 156 31.56 -21.76 39.31
CA GLN A 156 32.15 -22.95 38.69
C GLN A 156 31.66 -23.21 37.26
N MET A 157 30.65 -22.46 36.78
CA MET A 157 30.10 -22.61 35.44
C MET A 157 31.12 -22.28 34.36
N VAL A 158 31.27 -23.19 33.40
CA VAL A 158 32.16 -23.03 32.25
C VAL A 158 31.51 -22.13 31.21
N LYS A 159 32.31 -21.34 30.49
CA LYS A 159 31.83 -20.48 29.40
C LYS A 159 31.03 -21.25 28.32
N PRO A 160 30.03 -20.62 27.69
CA PRO A 160 29.34 -21.18 26.52
C PRO A 160 30.30 -21.50 25.38
N ARG A 161 30.00 -22.51 24.55
CA ARG A 161 30.85 -22.89 23.40
C ARG A 161 30.97 -21.78 22.36
N GLU A 162 29.98 -20.91 22.29
CA GLU A 162 29.88 -19.75 21.39
C GLU A 162 30.63 -18.52 21.92
N ALA A 163 31.06 -18.54 23.19
CA ALA A 163 31.77 -17.42 23.79
C ALA A 163 33.21 -17.31 23.24
N LEU A 164 33.65 -16.07 23.00
CA LEU A 164 35.00 -15.77 22.53
C LEU A 164 36.06 -16.40 23.45
N SER A 165 37.19 -16.83 22.88
CA SER A 165 38.31 -17.42 23.61
C SER A 165 38.85 -16.53 24.74
N ILE A 166 38.63 -15.21 24.62
CA ILE A 166 39.03 -14.14 25.56
C ILE A 166 38.27 -14.23 26.90
N VAL A 167 37.08 -14.83 26.91
CA VAL A 167 36.30 -15.01 28.12
C VAL A 167 36.96 -16.09 28.99
N LYS A 168 37.18 -15.77 30.29
CA LYS A 168 37.71 -16.70 31.29
C LYS A 168 36.95 -18.01 31.25
N ASP A 169 37.63 -19.13 31.53
CA ASP A 169 37.00 -20.46 31.46
C ASP A 169 35.78 -20.57 32.38
N LYS A 170 35.85 -19.90 33.54
CA LYS A 170 34.74 -19.71 34.49
C LYS A 170 34.41 -18.22 34.65
N PRO A 171 33.59 -17.63 33.75
CA PRO A 171 33.41 -16.18 33.68
C PRO A 171 32.26 -15.65 34.54
N TYR A 172 31.40 -16.54 35.03
CA TYR A 172 30.18 -16.21 35.73
C TYR A 172 30.47 -15.66 37.13
N LYS A 173 29.80 -14.56 37.48
CA LYS A 173 29.86 -13.92 38.81
C LYS A 173 28.49 -13.50 39.32
N PRO A 174 28.27 -13.56 40.64
CA PRO A 174 27.08 -13.02 41.24
C PRO A 174 27.11 -11.48 41.25
N PHE A 175 26.03 -10.86 40.81
CA PHE A 175 25.82 -9.42 40.86
C PHE A 175 24.34 -9.10 41.06
N ASN A 176 24.05 -8.29 42.08
CA ASN A 176 22.70 -7.78 42.38
C ASN A 176 21.58 -8.85 42.37
N GLY A 177 21.88 -10.05 42.90
CA GLY A 177 20.93 -11.17 42.97
C GLY A 177 20.92 -12.10 41.75
N SER A 178 21.69 -11.82 40.69
CA SER A 178 21.76 -12.65 39.47
C SER A 178 23.18 -13.16 39.22
N CYS A 179 23.31 -14.28 38.51
CA CYS A 179 24.58 -14.83 38.05
C CYS A 179 24.82 -14.42 36.58
N ILE A 180 25.78 -13.52 36.35
CA ILE A 180 26.02 -12.87 35.05
C ILE A 180 27.43 -13.13 34.51
N ILE A 181 27.59 -13.07 33.19
CA ILE A 181 28.89 -13.23 32.49
C ILE A 181 29.62 -11.89 32.39
N GLU A 182 28.91 -10.81 32.07
CA GLU A 182 29.46 -9.45 31.89
C GLU A 182 28.77 -8.46 32.82
N CYS A 183 29.52 -7.51 33.39
CA CYS A 183 28.94 -6.45 34.21
C CYS A 183 28.07 -5.51 33.37
N PRO A 184 26.95 -5.02 33.92
CA PRO A 184 26.06 -4.09 33.21
C PRO A 184 26.70 -2.72 32.98
N ALA A 185 26.12 -1.93 32.08
CA ALA A 185 26.60 -0.58 31.75
C ALA A 185 26.79 0.30 33.00
N GLY A 186 27.96 0.94 33.11
CA GLY A 186 28.34 1.73 34.29
C GLY A 186 29.01 0.93 35.41
N TYR A 187 29.21 -0.39 35.24
CA TYR A 187 29.95 -1.27 36.14
C TYR A 187 31.08 -2.01 35.40
N MET A 188 32.17 -2.32 36.11
CA MET A 188 33.34 -3.05 35.61
C MET A 188 33.69 -4.22 36.55
N ASP A 189 34.42 -5.21 36.05
CA ASP A 189 34.90 -6.33 36.87
C ASP A 189 35.88 -5.85 37.96
N GLU A 190 35.72 -6.37 39.17
CA GLU A 190 36.61 -6.17 40.32
C GLU A 190 36.92 -7.54 40.95
N GLU A 191 38.19 -7.84 41.15
CA GLU A 191 38.63 -9.04 41.86
C GLU A 191 38.83 -8.73 43.35
N VAL A 192 37.94 -9.26 44.19
CA VAL A 192 38.03 -9.14 45.65
C VAL A 192 38.21 -10.54 46.23
N ASN A 193 39.33 -10.80 46.93
CA ASN A 193 39.64 -12.10 47.55
C ASN A 193 39.50 -13.31 46.58
N ASN A 194 40.10 -13.23 45.38
CA ASN A 194 39.98 -14.24 44.29
C ASN A 194 38.54 -14.48 43.78
N LYS A 195 37.59 -13.61 44.12
CA LYS A 195 36.22 -13.64 43.62
C LYS A 195 35.96 -12.41 42.74
N THR A 196 35.61 -12.63 41.47
CA THR A 196 35.13 -11.59 40.56
C THR A 196 33.75 -11.08 40.99
N SER A 197 33.59 -9.76 41.02
CA SER A 197 32.36 -9.01 41.32
C SER A 197 32.30 -7.77 40.40
N CYS A 198 31.18 -7.05 40.36
CA CYS A 198 31.06 -5.83 39.55
C CYS A 198 31.07 -4.56 40.41
N LYS A 199 31.95 -3.61 40.07
CA LYS A 199 32.13 -2.31 40.73
C LYS A 199 31.63 -1.18 39.85
N LYS A 200 31.00 -0.17 40.44
CA LYS A 200 30.55 1.04 39.72
C LYS A 200 31.76 1.87 39.23
N CYS A 201 31.74 2.24 37.94
CA CYS A 201 32.80 3.02 37.30
C CYS A 201 32.80 4.47 37.78
N LYS A 202 33.98 5.10 37.93
CA LYS A 202 34.15 6.54 38.17
C LYS A 202 34.52 7.24 36.85
N GLY A 203 33.54 7.45 35.96
CA GLY A 203 33.75 7.95 34.59
C GLY A 203 33.42 6.91 33.51
N PRO A 204 33.92 7.05 32.26
CA PRO A 204 33.79 5.98 31.25
C PRO A 204 34.42 4.69 31.78
N CYS A 205 33.69 3.59 31.68
CA CYS A 205 34.14 2.31 32.25
C CYS A 205 35.40 1.82 31.55
N LEU A 206 36.41 1.46 32.34
CA LEU A 206 37.56 0.75 31.83
C LEU A 206 37.09 -0.62 31.33
N LYS A 207 37.16 -0.84 30.02
CA LYS A 207 36.90 -2.13 29.41
C LYS A 207 38.22 -2.64 28.86
N GLU A 208 38.80 -3.57 29.61
CA GLU A 208 40.02 -4.27 29.21
C GLU A 208 39.67 -5.34 28.17
N CYS A 209 40.36 -5.30 27.04
CA CYS A 209 40.19 -6.24 25.96
C CYS A 209 41.52 -6.86 25.59
N ALA A 210 41.55 -8.17 25.31
CA ALA A 210 42.77 -8.83 24.89
C ALA A 210 43.27 -8.27 23.55
N GLY A 211 44.59 -8.28 23.36
CA GLY A 211 45.21 -7.99 22.07
C GLY A 211 44.69 -8.92 20.98
N THR A 212 44.40 -8.37 19.80
CA THR A 212 43.86 -9.13 18.65
C THR A 212 44.43 -8.59 17.35
N SER A 213 44.37 -9.44 16.32
CA SER A 213 44.56 -9.00 14.93
C SER A 213 43.20 -8.61 14.34
N VAL A 214 43.12 -7.42 13.76
CA VAL A 214 41.95 -6.84 13.12
C VAL A 214 42.11 -6.97 11.61
N ASP A 215 41.59 -8.05 11.04
CA ASP A 215 41.68 -8.37 9.61
C ASP A 215 40.37 -8.11 8.84
N SER A 216 39.29 -7.88 9.58
CA SER A 216 37.91 -7.78 9.09
C SER A 216 37.05 -6.88 9.98
N ILE A 217 35.93 -6.37 9.45
CA ILE A 217 34.99 -5.55 10.24
C ILE A 217 34.47 -6.32 11.47
N ALA A 218 34.15 -7.61 11.32
CA ALA A 218 33.70 -8.44 12.44
C ALA A 218 34.78 -8.60 13.54
N SER A 219 36.06 -8.58 13.20
CA SER A 219 37.14 -8.60 14.19
C SER A 219 37.29 -7.25 14.90
N ALA A 220 37.08 -6.13 14.20
CA ALA A 220 37.08 -4.79 14.79
C ALA A 220 35.90 -4.60 15.77
N GLN A 221 34.70 -5.05 15.39
CA GLN A 221 33.49 -4.93 16.21
C GLN A 221 33.61 -5.63 17.58
N LYS A 222 34.47 -6.63 17.72
CA LYS A 222 34.78 -7.27 19.03
C LYS A 222 35.43 -6.30 20.01
N LEU A 223 36.13 -5.28 19.49
CA LEU A 223 36.80 -4.25 20.27
C LEU A 223 35.90 -3.05 20.58
N ARG A 224 34.61 -3.09 20.21
CA ARG A 224 33.68 -1.99 20.45
C ARG A 224 33.55 -1.69 21.94
N GLY A 225 33.79 -0.43 22.28
CA GLY A 225 33.76 0.07 23.66
C GLY A 225 34.98 -0.28 24.50
N CYS A 226 36.03 -0.89 23.94
CA CYS A 226 37.27 -1.15 24.65
C CYS A 226 38.05 0.16 24.84
N THR A 227 38.57 0.37 26.05
CA THR A 227 39.39 1.54 26.38
C THR A 227 40.86 1.18 26.62
N HIS A 228 41.12 -0.06 27.05
CA HIS A 228 42.47 -0.56 27.32
C HIS A 228 42.69 -1.94 26.68
N ILE A 229 43.75 -2.07 25.88
CA ILE A 229 44.13 -3.33 25.24
C ILE A 229 45.25 -4.00 26.04
N THR A 230 44.97 -5.15 26.65
CA THR A 230 45.90 -5.96 27.47
C THR A 230 46.74 -6.92 26.61
N GLY A 231 47.34 -6.38 25.54
CA GLY A 231 48.14 -7.12 24.57
C GLY A 231 48.58 -6.21 23.43
N SER A 232 48.98 -6.80 22.31
CA SER A 232 49.29 -6.06 21.09
C SER A 232 48.08 -5.94 20.16
N LEU A 233 48.00 -4.85 19.41
CA LEU A 233 46.97 -4.62 18.41
C LEU A 233 47.61 -4.67 17.02
N GLU A 234 47.15 -5.59 16.17
CA GLU A 234 47.58 -5.66 14.78
C GLU A 234 46.40 -5.35 13.86
N ILE A 235 46.56 -4.50 12.86
CA ILE A 235 45.52 -4.11 11.91
C ILE A 235 45.99 -4.49 10.51
N GLN A 236 45.22 -5.36 9.86
CA GLN A 236 45.52 -5.89 8.52
C GLN A 236 44.26 -6.05 7.68
N ILE A 237 43.68 -4.94 7.21
CA ILE A 237 42.42 -4.98 6.45
C ILE A 237 42.68 -4.94 4.94
N ARG A 238 42.20 -5.96 4.23
CA ARG A 238 42.42 -6.06 2.78
C ARG A 238 41.26 -5.54 1.92
N GLY A 239 40.07 -5.37 2.48
CA GLY A 239 38.90 -4.87 1.74
C GLY A 239 37.59 -4.95 2.54
N GLY A 240 36.56 -4.27 2.03
CA GLY A 240 35.27 -4.04 2.68
C GLY A 240 34.63 -2.75 2.14
N LYS A 241 33.37 -2.46 2.51
CA LYS A 241 32.72 -1.17 2.23
C LYS A 241 32.64 -0.37 3.52
N ASN A 242 32.87 0.94 3.46
CA ASN A 242 32.78 1.87 4.61
C ASN A 242 33.64 1.43 5.81
N ILE A 243 34.82 0.87 5.54
CA ILE A 243 35.67 0.26 6.58
C ILE A 243 36.11 1.28 7.62
N VAL A 244 36.51 2.48 7.18
CA VAL A 244 37.04 3.51 8.07
C VAL A 244 35.99 3.97 9.09
N ASN A 245 34.73 4.15 8.66
CA ASN A 245 33.63 4.49 9.57
C ASN A 245 33.38 3.38 10.60
N GLU A 246 33.34 2.12 10.16
CA GLU A 246 33.15 0.98 11.06
C GLU A 246 34.32 0.80 12.04
N LEU A 247 35.56 1.07 11.60
CA LEU A 247 36.73 1.07 12.47
C LEU A 247 36.69 2.20 13.47
N GLU A 248 36.26 3.39 13.05
CA GLU A 248 36.09 4.51 13.97
C GLU A 248 35.07 4.18 15.05
N ASP A 249 33.89 3.68 14.68
CA ASP A 249 32.86 3.27 15.64
C ASP A 249 33.32 2.15 16.59
N SER A 250 34.22 1.30 16.12
CA SER A 250 34.71 0.15 16.88
C SER A 250 35.92 0.48 17.76
N LEU A 251 36.81 1.36 17.31
CA LEU A 251 38.15 1.56 17.89
C LEU A 251 38.39 2.99 18.43
N ASN A 252 37.44 3.93 18.25
CA ASN A 252 37.62 5.33 18.66
C ASN A 252 37.90 5.51 20.16
N MET A 253 37.41 4.62 21.02
CA MET A 253 37.49 4.70 22.48
C MET A 253 38.79 4.12 23.06
N ILE A 254 39.64 3.49 22.25
CA ILE A 254 40.88 2.87 22.73
C ILE A 254 41.86 3.99 23.13
N GLU A 255 42.25 4.02 24.41
CA GLU A 255 43.16 5.02 24.97
C GLU A 255 44.57 4.46 25.21
N VAL A 256 44.66 3.19 25.63
CA VAL A 256 45.92 2.56 26.05
C VAL A 256 46.09 1.19 25.38
N ILE A 257 47.29 0.92 24.87
CA ILE A 257 47.71 -0.39 24.35
C ILE A 257 48.94 -0.85 25.15
N ASP A 258 48.87 -2.02 25.78
CA ASP A 258 49.96 -2.54 26.61
C ASP A 258 51.14 -3.09 25.80
N GLY A 259 50.87 -3.72 24.66
CA GLY A 259 51.87 -4.29 23.75
C GLY A 259 52.36 -3.32 22.68
N TYR A 260 52.56 -3.84 21.47
CA TYR A 260 52.90 -3.07 20.28
C TYR A 260 51.65 -2.78 19.43
N LEU A 261 51.72 -1.72 18.62
CA LEU A 261 50.73 -1.43 17.57
C LEU A 261 51.36 -1.74 16.21
N LYS A 262 50.71 -2.59 15.42
CA LYS A 262 51.17 -2.97 14.08
C LYS A 262 50.08 -2.72 13.06
N ILE A 263 50.40 -1.97 12.01
CA ILE A 263 49.48 -1.69 10.91
C ILE A 263 50.17 -2.16 9.64
N VAL A 264 49.67 -3.26 9.08
CA VAL A 264 50.33 -3.96 7.99
C VAL A 264 49.35 -4.24 6.86
N ARG A 265 49.77 -4.10 5.59
CA ARG A 265 48.97 -4.50 4.41
C ARG A 265 47.51 -4.02 4.45
N SER A 266 47.29 -2.83 5.00
CA SER A 266 45.96 -2.26 5.17
C SER A 266 45.65 -1.29 4.03
N PHE A 267 45.32 -1.85 2.86
CA PHE A 267 45.07 -1.09 1.62
C PHE A 267 43.96 -0.02 1.72
N PRO A 268 42.85 -0.23 2.46
CA PRO A 268 41.77 0.75 2.59
C PRO A 268 42.13 2.00 3.38
N LEU A 269 43.14 1.93 4.26
CA LEU A 269 43.43 3.00 5.22
C LEU A 269 44.18 4.14 4.55
N ILE A 270 43.60 5.34 4.64
CA ILE A 270 44.24 6.60 4.21
C ILE A 270 44.79 7.37 5.41
N SER A 271 44.17 7.22 6.59
CA SER A 271 44.59 7.85 7.84
C SER A 271 44.43 6.90 9.04
N LEU A 272 45.18 7.13 10.12
CA LEU A 272 44.99 6.46 11.42
C LEU A 272 44.11 7.27 12.38
N ASN A 273 43.47 8.34 11.89
CA ASN A 273 42.63 9.23 12.70
C ASN A 273 41.42 8.53 13.33
N PHE A 274 41.03 7.34 12.87
CA PHE A 274 39.99 6.52 13.51
C PHE A 274 40.35 6.11 14.95
N LEU A 275 41.63 6.08 15.31
CA LEU A 275 42.11 5.90 16.69
C LEU A 275 42.13 7.24 17.46
N LYS A 276 40.97 7.91 17.54
CA LYS A 276 40.84 9.29 18.07
C LYS A 276 41.31 9.45 19.52
N SER A 277 41.07 8.44 20.36
CA SER A 277 41.35 8.51 21.81
C SER A 277 42.69 7.92 22.20
N LEU A 278 43.47 7.36 21.27
CA LEU A 278 44.72 6.68 21.61
C LEU A 278 45.72 7.69 22.19
N ARG A 279 46.23 7.41 23.39
CA ARG A 279 47.21 8.28 24.08
C ARG A 279 48.49 7.55 24.44
N THR A 280 48.45 6.26 24.75
CA THR A 280 49.62 5.54 25.28
C THR A 280 49.79 4.16 24.64
N ILE A 281 51.02 3.86 24.21
CA ILE A 281 51.46 2.53 23.78
C ILE A 281 52.63 2.11 24.70
N ASN A 282 52.43 1.12 25.57
CA ASN A 282 53.37 0.80 26.64
C ASN A 282 54.56 -0.07 26.19
N GLY A 283 54.43 -0.86 25.11
CA GLY A 283 55.53 -1.69 24.60
C GLY A 283 56.01 -2.78 25.56
N LYS A 284 55.12 -3.36 26.39
CA LYS A 284 55.41 -4.55 27.20
C LYS A 284 55.76 -5.77 26.33
N TYR A 285 55.18 -5.81 25.14
CA TYR A 285 55.48 -6.76 24.07
C TYR A 285 55.94 -5.98 22.86
N LEU A 286 56.97 -6.47 22.15
CA LEU A 286 57.57 -5.80 21.00
C LEU A 286 57.44 -6.67 19.75
N ASP A 287 57.15 -6.06 18.61
CA ASP A 287 57.18 -6.75 17.30
C ASP A 287 58.64 -7.08 16.95
N ASN A 288 58.88 -8.32 16.56
CA ASN A 288 60.23 -8.88 16.34
C ASN A 288 61.20 -8.61 17.50
N SER A 289 60.70 -8.56 18.73
CA SER A 289 61.47 -8.24 19.94
C SER A 289 62.18 -6.88 19.92
N LYS A 290 61.78 -5.95 19.05
CA LYS A 290 62.48 -4.68 18.84
C LYS A 290 61.56 -3.46 18.75
N TYR A 291 60.40 -3.57 18.10
CA TYR A 291 59.59 -2.41 17.71
C TYR A 291 58.31 -2.29 18.53
N THR A 292 57.98 -1.07 18.99
CA THR A 292 56.73 -0.75 19.69
C THR A 292 55.62 -0.34 18.71
N LEU A 293 55.98 0.34 17.61
CA LEU A 293 55.06 0.74 16.56
C LEU A 293 55.62 0.31 15.20
N ALA A 294 54.87 -0.49 14.46
CA ALA A 294 55.25 -0.97 13.13
C ALA A 294 54.18 -0.62 12.10
N VAL A 295 54.54 0.14 11.07
CA VAL A 295 53.66 0.53 9.97
C VAL A 295 54.32 0.12 8.65
N LEU A 296 53.78 -0.92 8.03
CA LEU A 296 54.42 -1.65 6.94
C LEU A 296 53.45 -1.90 5.78
N ASP A 297 53.87 -1.64 4.55
CA ASP A 297 53.14 -2.06 3.33
C ASP A 297 51.69 -1.54 3.26
N ASN A 298 51.47 -0.29 3.66
CA ASN A 298 50.16 0.37 3.56
C ASN A 298 50.15 1.29 2.33
N GLN A 299 49.65 0.77 1.21
CA GLN A 299 49.76 1.43 -0.11
C GLN A 299 49.04 2.78 -0.22
N ASN A 300 48.01 3.03 0.59
CA ASN A 300 47.18 4.24 0.50
C ASN A 300 47.27 5.17 1.71
N LEU A 301 48.03 4.80 2.73
CA LEU A 301 48.18 5.59 3.95
C LEU A 301 48.91 6.89 3.64
N GLN A 302 48.26 8.02 3.92
CA GLN A 302 48.75 9.37 3.61
C GLN A 302 49.02 10.18 4.87
N GLU A 303 48.23 9.97 5.92
CA GLU A 303 48.31 10.70 7.19
C GLU A 303 48.33 9.71 8.36
N LEU A 304 48.99 10.07 9.46
CA LEU A 304 48.91 9.28 10.70
C LEU A 304 47.74 9.78 11.55
N TRP A 305 47.95 10.88 12.26
CA TRP A 305 46.92 11.57 13.04
C TRP A 305 46.87 13.04 12.65
N ASP A 306 45.69 13.65 12.77
CA ASP A 306 45.57 15.09 12.72
C ASP A 306 46.07 15.70 14.04
N TRP A 307 47.30 16.17 14.05
CA TRP A 307 47.95 16.73 15.24
C TRP A 307 47.34 18.06 15.74
N SER A 308 46.41 18.66 14.99
CA SER A 308 45.67 19.83 15.45
C SER A 308 44.56 19.47 16.45
N THR A 309 43.95 18.29 16.26
CA THR A 309 42.85 17.76 17.10
C THR A 309 43.33 16.68 18.06
N HIS A 310 44.36 15.92 17.68
CA HIS A 310 44.89 14.83 18.47
C HIS A 310 45.80 15.32 19.60
N GLY A 311 45.57 14.81 20.82
CA GLY A 311 46.40 15.09 21.99
C GLY A 311 47.81 14.49 21.92
N LYS A 312 48.64 14.75 22.94
CA LYS A 312 50.00 14.18 23.04
C LYS A 312 49.93 12.65 23.16
N ILE A 313 50.69 11.94 22.32
CA ILE A 313 50.83 10.48 22.34
C ILE A 313 52.14 10.09 23.03
N LYS A 314 52.13 9.02 23.83
CA LYS A 314 53.31 8.46 24.50
C LYS A 314 53.58 7.05 24.00
N ILE A 315 54.79 6.80 23.51
CA ILE A 315 55.20 5.48 23.00
C ILE A 315 56.40 5.02 23.85
N LEU A 316 56.22 3.93 24.59
CA LEU A 316 57.16 3.39 25.56
C LEU A 316 57.66 2.00 25.13
N SER A 317 58.73 1.52 25.76
CA SER A 317 59.26 0.18 25.52
C SER A 317 59.82 -0.39 26.82
N LYS A 318 59.79 -1.72 26.94
CA LYS A 318 60.41 -2.42 28.07
C LYS A 318 61.95 -2.44 27.99
N ASP A 319 62.51 -2.40 26.78
CA ASP A 319 63.94 -2.65 26.50
C ASP A 319 64.72 -1.35 26.22
N GLY A 320 64.33 -0.23 26.84
CA GLY A 320 64.97 1.09 26.68
C GLY A 320 64.13 2.06 25.83
N PRO A 321 64.75 2.95 25.01
CA PRO A 321 63.99 3.89 24.20
C PRO A 321 63.11 3.15 23.18
N ALA A 322 61.87 3.59 23.03
CA ALA A 322 60.94 2.95 22.11
C ALA A 322 61.37 3.12 20.66
N LYS A 323 61.27 2.04 19.88
CA LYS A 323 61.67 2.00 18.47
C LYS A 323 60.46 1.85 17.58
N VAL A 324 60.51 2.51 16.43
CA VAL A 324 59.46 2.49 15.41
C VAL A 324 59.95 1.83 14.13
N PHE A 325 59.04 1.26 13.35
CA PHE A 325 59.36 0.64 12.06
C PHE A 325 58.41 1.16 10.98
N PHE A 326 58.95 1.82 9.96
CA PHE A 326 58.19 2.39 8.85
C PHE A 326 58.82 2.01 7.52
N HIS A 327 58.16 1.14 6.76
CA HIS A 327 58.64 0.66 5.47
C HIS A 327 57.48 0.44 4.50
N PHE A 328 57.72 0.69 3.21
CA PHE A 328 56.74 0.44 2.13
C PHE A 328 55.39 1.15 2.34
N ASN A 329 55.41 2.40 2.81
CA ASN A 329 54.21 3.25 2.88
C ASN A 329 54.31 4.35 1.82
N PRO A 330 54.06 4.04 0.54
CA PRO A 330 54.48 4.88 -0.57
C PRO A 330 53.75 6.22 -0.67
N LYS A 331 52.61 6.38 0.01
CA LYS A 331 51.89 7.65 0.08
C LYS A 331 52.04 8.39 1.42
N LEU A 332 52.79 7.84 2.37
CA LEU A 332 53.02 8.45 3.68
C LEU A 332 54.33 9.24 3.64
N CYS A 333 54.23 10.56 3.62
CA CYS A 333 55.40 11.42 3.54
C CYS A 333 56.33 11.32 4.76
N PHE A 334 57.63 11.30 4.50
CA PHE A 334 58.66 11.11 5.53
C PHE A 334 58.58 12.13 6.68
N HIS A 335 58.35 13.42 6.39
CA HIS A 335 58.23 14.48 7.40
C HIS A 335 57.03 14.27 8.37
N LYS A 336 56.01 13.50 7.98
CA LYS A 336 54.88 13.13 8.86
C LYS A 336 55.32 12.14 9.95
N ILE A 337 56.25 11.25 9.61
CA ILE A 337 56.89 10.32 10.55
C ILE A 337 57.78 11.11 11.51
N GLU A 338 58.57 12.07 11.02
CA GLU A 338 59.37 12.96 11.88
C GLU A 338 58.49 13.77 12.86
N THR A 339 57.31 14.19 12.40
CA THR A 339 56.33 14.90 13.25
C THR A 339 55.83 14.00 14.38
N LEU A 340 55.51 12.73 14.08
CA LEU A 340 55.16 11.74 15.11
C LEU A 340 56.28 11.60 16.14
N ILE A 341 57.52 11.45 15.70
CA ILE A 341 58.69 11.25 16.55
C ILE A 341 58.89 12.44 17.50
N LYS A 342 58.77 13.67 16.98
CA LYS A 342 58.80 14.90 17.78
C LYS A 342 57.65 14.97 18.80
N LYS A 343 56.43 14.61 18.39
CA LYS A 343 55.23 14.64 19.26
C LYS A 343 55.25 13.55 20.35
N ALA A 344 55.84 12.41 20.04
CA ALA A 344 55.98 11.27 20.93
C ALA A 344 57.26 11.30 21.80
N GLU A 345 58.12 12.30 21.60
CA GLU A 345 59.40 12.47 22.31
C GLU A 345 60.32 11.23 22.18
N LEU A 346 60.38 10.67 20.97
CA LEU A 346 61.21 9.52 20.64
C LEU A 346 62.64 9.94 20.27
N GLY A 347 63.61 9.06 20.50
CA GLY A 347 65.01 9.27 20.12
C GLY A 347 65.25 9.14 18.61
N ASP A 348 66.47 9.45 18.17
CA ASP A 348 66.87 9.35 16.76
C ASP A 348 66.77 7.89 16.24
N PHE A 349 66.44 7.75 14.97
CA PHE A 349 66.21 6.47 14.30
C PHE A 349 67.20 6.25 13.15
N SER A 350 67.42 4.99 12.79
CA SER A 350 68.27 4.63 11.64
C SER A 350 67.47 4.38 10.37
N GLU A 351 68.14 4.42 9.20
CA GLU A 351 67.52 4.09 7.90
C GLU A 351 66.96 2.65 7.83
N LEU A 352 67.50 1.75 8.65
CA LEU A 352 66.99 0.38 8.78
C LEU A 352 65.62 0.34 9.48
N GLU A 353 65.32 1.33 10.32
CA GLU A 353 64.09 1.42 11.09
C GLU A 353 63.02 2.23 10.34
N VAL A 354 63.42 3.34 9.72
CA VAL A 354 62.55 4.16 8.88
C VAL A 354 63.25 4.38 7.55
N ALA A 355 62.75 3.70 6.51
CA ALA A 355 63.36 3.76 5.19
C ALA A 355 62.91 5.02 4.41
N PRO A 356 63.78 5.99 4.12
CA PRO A 356 63.40 7.21 3.40
C PRO A 356 63.03 6.97 1.93
N ASN A 357 63.47 5.84 1.36
CA ASN A 357 63.25 5.47 -0.03
C ASN A 357 61.97 4.64 -0.27
N SER A 358 61.25 4.23 0.78
CA SER A 358 60.01 3.45 0.68
C SER A 358 58.81 4.09 1.40
N ASN A 359 59.01 5.28 1.96
CA ASN A 359 57.95 6.06 2.59
C ASN A 359 57.78 7.39 1.82
N GLY A 360 56.62 7.57 1.20
CA GLY A 360 56.32 8.77 0.40
C GLY A 360 56.95 8.77 -1.00
N ASP A 361 57.36 7.60 -1.52
CA ASP A 361 58.01 7.45 -2.83
C ASP A 361 57.04 7.45 -4.03
N LYS A 362 55.72 7.41 -3.79
CA LYS A 362 54.68 7.50 -4.84
C LYS A 362 53.70 8.66 -4.63
N VAL A 363 54.09 9.67 -3.85
CA VAL A 363 53.29 10.88 -3.66
C VAL A 363 54.19 12.12 -3.59
N ALA A 364 53.70 13.23 -4.11
CA ALA A 364 54.34 14.52 -3.92
C ALA A 364 54.21 14.97 -2.46
N CYS A 365 55.33 15.06 -1.75
CA CYS A 365 55.38 15.51 -0.35
C CYS A 365 55.60 17.00 -0.19
N ASN A 366 56.21 17.65 -1.20
CA ASN A 366 56.37 19.09 -1.24
C ASN A 366 55.15 19.68 -1.92
N VAL A 367 54.11 19.93 -1.13
CA VAL A 367 52.82 20.41 -1.62
C VAL A 367 52.74 21.92 -1.48
N THR A 368 52.60 22.65 -2.59
CA THR A 368 52.30 24.08 -2.60
C THR A 368 50.79 24.32 -2.50
N GLU A 369 50.38 25.45 -1.95
CA GLU A 369 48.95 25.78 -1.83
C GLU A 369 48.40 26.28 -3.18
N LEU A 370 47.40 25.58 -3.73
CA LEU A 370 46.63 26.07 -4.88
C LEU A 370 45.54 27.04 -4.41
N LYS A 371 45.48 28.22 -5.02
CA LYS A 371 44.39 29.17 -4.80
C LYS A 371 43.24 28.85 -5.74
N THR A 372 42.09 28.52 -5.16
CA THR A 372 40.84 28.19 -5.86
C THR A 372 39.82 29.30 -5.68
N ILE A 373 39.07 29.61 -6.75
CA ILE A 373 38.03 30.64 -6.78
C ILE A 373 36.77 30.01 -7.41
N VAL A 374 35.60 30.39 -6.91
CA VAL A 374 34.31 30.03 -7.53
C VAL A 374 33.81 31.25 -8.30
N THR A 375 33.75 31.16 -9.62
CA THR A 375 33.43 32.32 -10.47
C THR A 375 31.94 32.44 -10.75
N LYS A 376 31.27 31.32 -11.03
CA LYS A 376 29.83 31.32 -11.34
C LYS A 376 29.14 30.12 -10.73
N THR A 377 27.97 30.33 -10.14
CA THR A 377 27.11 29.26 -9.63
C THR A 377 25.74 29.30 -10.32
N THR A 378 25.20 28.11 -10.61
CA THR A 378 23.80 27.89 -11.01
C THR A 378 23.10 27.06 -9.94
N SER A 379 21.85 26.64 -10.17
CA SER A 379 21.12 25.77 -9.25
C SER A 379 21.67 24.34 -9.20
N ASP A 380 22.37 23.91 -10.24
CA ASP A 380 22.77 22.53 -10.49
C ASP A 380 24.25 22.37 -10.88
N ALA A 381 24.98 23.48 -11.00
CA ALA A 381 26.38 23.50 -11.38
C ALA A 381 27.15 24.66 -10.74
N ALA A 382 28.48 24.53 -10.73
CA ALA A 382 29.39 25.60 -10.33
C ALA A 382 30.64 25.58 -11.20
N LEU A 383 31.06 26.77 -11.66
CA LEU A 383 32.32 26.99 -12.36
C LEU A 383 33.38 27.37 -11.32
N ILE A 384 34.40 26.54 -11.23
CA ILE A 384 35.55 26.73 -10.34
C ILE A 384 36.80 27.01 -11.18
N GLU A 385 37.69 27.83 -10.63
CA GLU A 385 38.93 28.23 -11.26
C GLU A 385 40.10 28.14 -10.29
N TRP A 386 41.28 27.74 -10.79
CA TRP A 386 42.51 27.74 -10.02
C TRP A 386 43.71 28.10 -10.89
N GLU A 387 44.75 28.60 -10.23
CA GLU A 387 46.02 28.90 -10.87
C GLU A 387 46.72 27.62 -11.32
N GLN A 388 47.19 27.59 -12.57
CA GLN A 388 47.93 26.46 -13.12
C GLN A 388 49.25 26.27 -12.36
N PHE A 389 49.44 25.09 -11.80
CA PHE A 389 50.68 24.67 -11.18
C PHE A 389 51.80 24.60 -12.22
N THR A 390 52.82 25.45 -12.04
CA THR A 390 54.03 25.44 -12.85
C THR A 390 55.10 24.61 -12.16
N HIS A 391 55.77 23.77 -12.95
CA HIS A 391 56.79 22.85 -12.48
C HIS A 391 58.01 22.87 -13.40
N HIS A 392 59.19 22.50 -12.89
CA HIS A 392 60.44 22.59 -13.64
C HIS A 392 60.46 21.68 -14.89
N ASP A 393 59.83 20.50 -14.80
CA ASP A 393 59.46 19.68 -15.96
C ASP A 393 57.94 19.69 -16.13
N PRO A 394 57.37 20.28 -17.18
CA PRO A 394 55.92 20.32 -17.39
C PRO A 394 55.33 18.93 -17.71
N ARG A 395 56.15 17.95 -18.10
CA ARG A 395 55.68 16.59 -18.41
C ARG A 395 55.43 15.76 -17.16
N SER A 396 55.88 16.23 -15.99
CA SER A 396 55.64 15.53 -14.73
C SER A 396 54.22 15.75 -14.18
N LEU A 397 53.52 16.78 -14.67
CA LEU A 397 52.12 17.06 -14.34
C LEU A 397 51.18 16.34 -15.33
N LEU A 398 50.45 15.34 -14.84
CA LEU A 398 49.47 14.59 -15.62
C LEU A 398 48.11 15.32 -15.67
N GLY A 399 47.76 16.04 -14.61
CA GLY A 399 46.49 16.75 -14.51
C GLY A 399 46.19 17.26 -13.10
N TYR A 400 44.92 17.49 -12.84
CA TYR A 400 44.34 17.86 -11.55
C TYR A 400 43.21 16.91 -11.23
N VAL A 401 42.97 16.71 -9.94
CA VAL A 401 41.85 15.94 -9.42
C VAL A 401 41.05 16.86 -8.53
N VAL A 402 39.77 17.04 -8.86
CA VAL A 402 38.84 17.88 -8.13
C VAL A 402 37.95 16.99 -7.28
N TYR A 403 37.93 17.28 -5.98
CA TYR A 403 37.11 16.57 -5.00
C TYR A 403 36.01 17.49 -4.51
N PHE A 404 34.77 17.02 -4.49
CA PHE A 404 33.64 17.80 -3.97
C PHE A 404 32.58 16.95 -3.27
N ILE A 405 31.97 17.48 -2.22
CA ILE A 405 30.96 16.81 -1.38
C ILE A 405 29.91 17.81 -0.88
N GLU A 406 28.72 17.32 -0.57
CA GLU A 406 27.69 18.09 0.14
C GLU A 406 28.16 18.33 1.60
N ALA A 407 28.23 19.59 2.01
CA ALA A 407 28.75 19.99 3.31
C ALA A 407 27.78 20.97 3.96
N PRO A 408 26.88 20.49 4.85
CA PRO A 408 25.94 21.37 5.56
C PRO A 408 26.64 22.31 6.55
N ASN A 409 27.82 21.93 7.03
CA ASN A 409 28.64 22.68 7.98
C ASN A 409 30.07 22.83 7.43
N GLU A 410 30.77 23.88 7.85
CA GLU A 410 32.15 24.17 7.43
C GLU A 410 33.23 23.41 8.23
N ASN A 411 32.95 22.16 8.64
CA ASN A 411 33.86 21.34 9.46
C ASN A 411 34.42 20.11 8.72
N VAL A 412 34.28 20.06 7.39
CA VAL A 412 34.68 18.89 6.60
C VAL A 412 36.21 18.83 6.47
N THR A 413 36.79 17.68 6.82
CA THR A 413 38.22 17.40 6.59
C THR A 413 38.40 16.45 5.41
N MET A 414 39.60 16.45 4.80
CA MET A 414 39.91 15.70 3.58
C MET A 414 40.01 14.17 3.79
N TYR A 415 40.07 13.73 5.05
CA TYR A 415 40.37 12.35 5.44
C TYR A 415 39.25 11.69 6.28
N ASP A 416 38.24 12.44 6.70
CA ASP A 416 37.19 11.92 7.59
C ASP A 416 36.36 10.84 6.88
N GLY A 417 36.30 9.64 7.47
CA GLY A 417 35.53 8.51 6.95
C GLY A 417 35.94 7.95 5.58
N ARG A 418 37.12 8.35 5.07
CA ARG A 418 37.53 8.08 3.68
C ARG A 418 38.30 6.77 3.51
N ASP A 419 37.78 5.89 2.65
CA ASP A 419 38.42 4.65 2.21
C ASP A 419 39.05 4.84 0.82
N ALA A 420 40.20 4.20 0.57
CA ALA A 420 40.85 4.17 -0.74
C ALA A 420 39.99 3.57 -1.87
N CYS A 421 38.99 2.74 -1.54
CA CYS A 421 38.09 2.11 -2.51
C CYS A 421 36.81 2.90 -2.83
N GLY A 422 36.61 4.08 -2.22
CA GLY A 422 35.41 4.92 -2.39
C GLY A 422 34.21 4.49 -1.55
N GLY A 423 33.23 5.38 -1.35
CA GLY A 423 32.03 5.17 -0.51
C GLY A 423 31.80 6.22 0.59
N ASP A 424 32.67 7.23 0.62
CA ASP A 424 32.78 8.36 1.54
C ASP A 424 31.90 9.57 1.16
N GLY A 425 31.20 9.51 0.02
CA GLY A 425 30.33 10.56 -0.47
C GLY A 425 31.03 11.67 -1.28
N TRP A 426 32.37 11.65 -1.34
CA TRP A 426 33.13 12.56 -2.19
C TRP A 426 33.00 12.16 -3.67
N ARG A 427 32.70 13.15 -4.51
CA ARG A 427 32.77 13.02 -5.97
C ARG A 427 34.12 13.51 -6.46
N VAL A 428 34.61 12.85 -7.51
CA VAL A 428 35.98 13.02 -8.02
C VAL A 428 35.91 13.23 -9.52
N ASP A 429 36.45 14.36 -9.98
CA ASP A 429 36.60 14.68 -11.40
C ASP A 429 38.09 14.82 -11.74
N ASP A 430 38.53 14.15 -12.81
CA ASP A 430 39.89 14.28 -13.35
C ASP A 430 39.91 15.35 -14.44
N VAL A 431 40.83 16.31 -14.31
CA VAL A 431 40.98 17.48 -15.21
C VAL A 431 42.36 17.46 -15.83
N SER A 432 42.43 17.50 -17.16
CA SER A 432 43.71 17.42 -17.87
C SER A 432 44.54 18.70 -17.69
N ALA A 433 45.88 18.57 -17.69
CA ALA A 433 46.77 19.75 -17.61
C ALA A 433 46.86 20.54 -18.94
N ILE A 434 46.30 20.02 -20.04
CA ILE A 434 46.59 20.46 -21.42
C ILE A 434 45.42 21.24 -22.06
N GLU A 435 44.20 21.15 -21.55
CA GLU A 435 43.00 21.73 -22.18
C GLU A 435 42.90 23.27 -22.19
N GLY A 436 43.91 24.00 -21.69
CA GLY A 436 43.97 25.47 -21.74
C GLY A 436 44.80 26.08 -22.88
N SER A 437 45.52 25.26 -23.66
CA SER A 437 46.50 25.73 -24.65
C SER A 437 45.97 25.71 -26.10
N THR A 438 44.90 26.43 -26.38
CA THR A 438 44.70 27.04 -27.70
C THR A 438 44.93 28.54 -27.61
N LYS A 439 46.15 28.94 -27.24
CA LYS A 439 46.67 30.25 -27.63
C LYS A 439 47.51 30.04 -28.90
N PRO A 440 47.26 30.78 -29.99
CA PRO A 440 48.16 30.78 -31.13
C PRO A 440 49.55 31.20 -30.65
N ILE A 441 50.59 30.58 -31.20
CA ILE A 441 51.99 30.95 -30.98
C ILE A 441 52.14 32.44 -31.32
N ALA A 442 52.17 33.29 -30.29
CA ALA A 442 52.51 34.69 -30.42
C ALA A 442 54.02 34.81 -30.25
N THR A 443 54.71 34.95 -31.37
CA THR A 443 56.09 35.42 -31.44
C THR A 443 56.14 36.85 -30.92
N ASN A 444 56.60 37.05 -29.69
CA ASN A 444 57.57 38.08 -29.27
C ASN A 444 57.52 38.28 -27.75
N TYR A 445 58.70 38.18 -27.13
CA TYR A 445 58.96 38.41 -25.72
C TYR A 445 58.78 39.89 -25.38
N THR A 446 57.91 40.20 -24.41
CA THR A 446 58.09 41.13 -23.26
C THR A 446 56.73 41.53 -22.68
N GLU A 447 56.07 40.63 -21.95
CA GLU A 447 55.01 41.00 -21.01
C GLU A 447 55.06 40.03 -19.83
N ALA A 448 55.04 40.54 -18.61
CA ALA A 448 55.05 39.73 -17.40
C ALA A 448 53.94 38.67 -17.49
N GLU A 449 54.34 37.39 -17.48
CA GLU A 449 53.44 36.24 -17.65
C GLU A 449 52.32 36.31 -16.60
N LYS A 450 51.12 36.70 -17.03
CA LYS A 450 49.92 36.57 -16.19
C LYS A 450 49.73 35.09 -15.87
N PRO A 451 49.44 34.74 -14.60
CA PRO A 451 49.20 33.35 -14.24
C PRO A 451 48.06 32.77 -15.08
N SER A 452 48.31 31.61 -15.68
CA SER A 452 47.34 30.86 -16.46
C SER A 452 46.34 30.22 -15.49
N TYR A 453 45.05 30.50 -15.65
CA TYR A 453 43.99 29.91 -14.82
C TYR A 453 43.32 28.78 -15.59
N LEU A 454 43.08 27.65 -14.91
CA LEU A 454 42.26 26.56 -15.41
C LEU A 454 40.86 26.67 -14.83
N SER A 455 39.85 26.39 -15.65
CA SER A 455 38.45 26.39 -15.25
C SER A 455 37.84 25.00 -15.42
N HIS A 456 36.99 24.60 -14.48
CA HIS A 456 36.26 23.34 -14.52
C HIS A 456 34.83 23.52 -14.03
N ILE A 457 33.89 22.80 -14.64
CA ILE A 457 32.47 22.86 -14.29
C ILE A 457 32.06 21.63 -13.47
N LEU A 458 31.68 21.87 -12.22
CA LEU A 458 31.03 20.89 -11.38
C LEU A 458 29.56 20.79 -11.78
N THR A 459 29.07 19.59 -12.11
CA THR A 459 27.68 19.37 -12.56
C THR A 459 26.90 18.47 -11.60
N GLN A 460 25.59 18.32 -11.82
CA GLN A 460 24.71 17.45 -11.02
C GLN A 460 24.72 17.82 -9.52
N LEU A 461 24.75 19.11 -9.22
CA LEU A 461 24.64 19.64 -7.86
C LEU A 461 23.16 19.77 -7.48
N LYS A 462 22.89 19.67 -6.17
CA LYS A 462 21.57 19.96 -5.61
C LYS A 462 21.36 21.48 -5.51
N PRO A 463 20.16 22.01 -5.80
CA PRO A 463 19.85 23.43 -5.61
C PRO A 463 19.87 23.86 -4.15
N PHE A 464 20.21 25.12 -3.91
CA PHE A 464 20.26 25.73 -2.58
C PHE A 464 20.98 24.86 -1.54
N THR A 465 22.11 24.27 -1.94
CA THR A 465 22.86 23.33 -1.11
C THR A 465 24.32 23.78 -1.03
N GLN A 466 24.90 23.74 0.16
CA GLN A 466 26.30 24.06 0.39
C GLN A 466 27.19 22.86 0.04
N TYR A 467 28.22 23.11 -0.74
CA TYR A 467 29.23 22.14 -1.15
C TYR A 467 30.61 22.58 -0.67
N ALA A 468 31.43 21.60 -0.32
CA ALA A 468 32.86 21.76 -0.07
C ALA A 468 33.63 21.15 -1.24
N PHE A 469 34.69 21.81 -1.71
CA PHE A 469 35.58 21.25 -2.72
C PHE A 469 37.04 21.60 -2.47
N TYR A 470 37.94 20.79 -3.02
CA TYR A 470 39.36 21.09 -3.12
C TYR A 470 39.98 20.46 -4.36
N VAL A 471 41.10 21.01 -4.81
CA VAL A 471 41.81 20.60 -6.02
C VAL A 471 43.20 20.11 -5.65
N LYS A 472 43.66 19.03 -6.27
CA LYS A 472 45.00 18.47 -6.09
C LYS A 472 45.65 18.15 -7.43
N THR A 473 46.95 18.39 -7.56
CA THR A 473 47.69 17.98 -8.77
C THR A 473 47.87 16.46 -8.82
N TYR A 474 47.73 15.89 -10.01
CA TYR A 474 48.10 14.52 -10.33
C TYR A 474 49.43 14.53 -11.08
N THR A 475 50.50 14.10 -10.41
CA THR A 475 51.86 14.06 -10.96
C THR A 475 52.35 12.62 -11.15
N ILE A 476 53.41 12.43 -11.95
CA ILE A 476 54.09 11.14 -12.06
C ILE A 476 54.70 10.73 -10.71
N ALA A 477 54.75 9.43 -10.43
CA ALA A 477 55.18 8.91 -9.13
C ALA A 477 56.61 9.29 -8.72
N THR A 478 57.50 9.57 -9.68
CA THR A 478 58.88 10.00 -9.40
C THR A 478 58.98 11.45 -8.92
N GLU A 479 57.91 12.23 -9.05
CA GLU A 479 57.92 13.65 -8.72
C GLU A 479 57.64 13.89 -7.23
N ARG A 480 58.48 14.69 -6.58
CA ARG A 480 58.36 15.00 -5.14
C ARG A 480 57.54 16.26 -4.87
N SER A 481 57.33 17.09 -5.89
CA SER A 481 56.61 18.35 -5.80
C SER A 481 55.22 18.26 -6.41
N GLY A 482 54.25 18.91 -5.78
CA GLY A 482 52.86 18.96 -6.23
C GLY A 482 52.16 20.14 -5.60
N ALA A 483 50.85 20.24 -5.82
CA ALA A 483 50.06 21.33 -5.26
C ALA A 483 48.67 20.86 -4.85
N GLN A 484 48.11 21.49 -3.82
CA GLN A 484 46.82 21.16 -3.26
C GLN A 484 46.16 22.41 -2.69
N SER A 485 44.86 22.59 -2.94
CA SER A 485 44.11 23.70 -2.37
C SER A 485 43.62 23.39 -0.96
N LYS A 486 43.27 24.44 -0.21
CA LYS A 486 42.41 24.31 0.96
C LYS A 486 40.98 23.94 0.55
N VAL A 487 40.22 23.39 1.49
CA VAL A 487 38.79 23.14 1.31
C VAL A 487 38.07 24.49 1.21
N THR A 488 37.41 24.72 0.09
CA THR A 488 36.63 25.92 -0.20
C THR A 488 35.15 25.57 -0.23
N TYR A 489 34.30 26.45 0.28
CA TYR A 489 32.85 26.24 0.34
C TYR A 489 32.13 27.16 -0.65
N PHE A 490 31.04 26.67 -1.23
CA PHE A 490 30.12 27.47 -2.02
C PHE A 490 28.70 26.95 -1.92
N THR A 491 27.73 27.80 -2.20
CA THR A 491 26.31 27.43 -2.20
C THR A 491 25.73 27.60 -3.60
N THR A 492 25.05 26.56 -4.08
CA THR A 492 24.33 26.61 -5.36
C THR A 492 23.14 27.57 -5.28
N LYS A 493 22.70 28.07 -6.43
CA LYS A 493 21.53 28.97 -6.48
C LYS A 493 20.23 28.23 -6.13
N PRO A 494 19.20 28.96 -5.67
CA PRO A 494 17.85 28.41 -5.51
C PRO A 494 17.25 27.88 -6.81
N HIS A 495 16.27 26.98 -6.67
CA HIS A 495 15.43 26.47 -7.75
C HIS A 495 13.98 26.37 -7.28
N ALA A 496 13.02 26.13 -8.17
CA ALA A 496 11.63 25.87 -7.77
C ALA A 496 11.58 24.79 -6.67
N PRO A 497 10.82 24.99 -5.58
CA PRO A 497 10.59 23.96 -4.57
C PRO A 497 9.91 22.73 -5.18
N SER A 498 9.94 21.59 -4.50
CA SER A 498 9.06 20.47 -4.85
C SER A 498 7.59 20.78 -4.50
N ALA A 499 6.64 19.97 -4.97
CA ALA A 499 5.25 20.10 -4.55
C ALA A 499 5.10 19.94 -3.03
N PRO A 500 4.13 20.64 -2.39
CA PRO A 500 3.71 20.33 -1.02
C PRO A 500 3.28 18.86 -0.89
N ARG A 501 3.51 18.25 0.27
CA ARG A 501 3.19 16.84 0.51
C ARG A 501 1.95 16.69 1.37
N GLY A 502 1.36 15.50 1.41
CA GLY A 502 0.27 15.19 2.36
C GLY A 502 -0.90 16.17 2.30
N LEU A 503 -1.28 16.60 1.10
CA LEU A 503 -2.44 17.47 0.90
C LEU A 503 -3.70 16.73 1.37
N SER A 504 -4.35 17.31 2.37
CA SER A 504 -5.56 16.81 3.00
C SER A 504 -6.62 17.89 2.96
N THR A 505 -7.85 17.48 2.71
CA THR A 505 -9.00 18.36 2.60
C THR A 505 -10.17 17.68 3.29
N TYR A 506 -10.87 18.40 4.15
CA TYR A 506 -12.09 17.92 4.79
C TYR A 506 -13.05 19.10 5.02
N SER A 507 -14.28 18.81 5.44
CA SER A 507 -15.33 19.82 5.57
C SER A 507 -16.00 19.70 6.94
N ASN A 508 -16.14 20.82 7.65
CA ASN A 508 -16.88 20.88 8.93
C ASN A 508 -18.34 21.31 8.75
N SER A 509 -18.68 21.86 7.58
CA SER A 509 -19.95 22.53 7.29
C SER A 509 -20.26 22.38 5.80
N SER A 510 -21.54 22.45 5.42
CA SER A 510 -21.95 22.38 4.03
C SER A 510 -21.34 23.47 3.12
N SER A 511 -20.76 24.54 3.67
CA SER A 511 -20.19 25.65 2.90
C SER A 511 -18.72 25.97 3.20
N GLU A 512 -18.01 25.10 3.93
CA GLU A 512 -16.61 25.31 4.33
C GLU A 512 -15.71 24.14 3.92
N LEU A 513 -14.48 24.46 3.52
CA LEU A 513 -13.41 23.48 3.26
C LEU A 513 -12.16 23.84 4.05
N ILE A 514 -11.64 22.87 4.77
CA ILE A 514 -10.37 22.98 5.49
C ILE A 514 -9.32 22.24 4.66
N VAL A 515 -8.31 22.98 4.24
CA VAL A 515 -7.20 22.49 3.41
C VAL A 515 -5.95 22.50 4.27
N SER A 516 -5.24 21.37 4.37
CA SER A 516 -3.99 21.28 5.13
C SER A 516 -2.95 20.45 4.38
N TRP A 517 -1.67 20.78 4.55
CA TRP A 517 -0.58 20.11 3.83
C TRP A 517 0.67 20.00 4.72
N LEU A 518 1.69 19.33 4.18
CA LEU A 518 3.05 19.27 4.71
C LEU A 518 3.99 20.07 3.80
N PRO A 519 5.09 20.60 4.35
CA PRO A 519 6.10 21.29 3.56
C PRO A 519 6.67 20.41 2.43
N PRO A 520 7.16 21.04 1.34
CA PRO A 520 7.80 20.31 0.25
C PRO A 520 9.06 19.58 0.74
N LEU A 521 9.31 18.39 0.16
CA LEU A 521 10.50 17.58 0.47
C LEU A 521 11.79 18.34 0.18
N ARG A 522 11.84 19.02 -0.97
CA ARG A 522 12.98 19.82 -1.41
C ARG A 522 12.55 21.28 -1.50
N LYS A 523 12.92 22.08 -0.49
CA LYS A 523 12.58 23.50 -0.44
C LYS A 523 13.28 24.32 -1.53
N ASN A 524 14.52 23.93 -1.89
CA ASN A 524 15.35 24.55 -2.93
C ASN A 524 15.48 26.08 -2.80
N GLY A 525 15.35 26.61 -1.58
CA GLY A 525 15.32 28.03 -1.27
C GLY A 525 14.52 28.31 0.01
N ASN A 526 14.46 29.57 0.41
CA ASN A 526 13.65 29.97 1.55
C ASN A 526 12.17 30.16 1.13
N LEU A 527 11.25 29.46 1.79
CA LEU A 527 9.83 29.47 1.44
C LEU A 527 9.15 30.75 1.95
N THR A 528 8.40 31.43 1.08
CA THR A 528 7.67 32.66 1.41
C THR A 528 6.21 32.40 1.72
N HIS A 529 5.49 31.74 0.80
CA HIS A 529 4.06 31.47 0.92
C HIS A 529 3.66 30.20 0.13
N TYR A 530 2.46 29.72 0.41
CA TYR A 530 1.76 28.70 -0.37
C TYR A 530 0.62 29.37 -1.14
N ARG A 531 0.48 29.02 -2.42
CA ARG A 531 -0.60 29.49 -3.28
C ARG A 531 -1.64 28.39 -3.42
N ILE A 532 -2.89 28.69 -3.05
CA ILE A 532 -4.01 27.75 -3.05
C ILE A 532 -5.02 28.20 -4.07
N VAL A 533 -5.44 27.31 -4.98
CA VAL A 533 -6.49 27.57 -5.97
C VAL A 533 -7.56 26.50 -5.83
N GLY A 534 -8.82 26.89 -5.70
CA GLY A 534 -9.95 25.95 -5.70
C GLY A 534 -10.90 26.21 -6.86
N ARG A 535 -11.37 25.15 -7.53
CA ARG A 535 -12.28 25.22 -8.67
C ARG A 535 -13.45 24.26 -8.50
N TRP A 536 -14.68 24.76 -8.59
CA TRP A 536 -15.90 23.95 -8.55
C TRP A 536 -16.00 23.08 -9.80
N VAL A 537 -16.30 21.80 -9.60
CA VAL A 537 -16.54 20.81 -10.65
C VAL A 537 -18.04 20.48 -10.65
N PRO A 538 -18.79 20.85 -11.70
CA PRO A 538 -20.22 20.56 -11.79
C PRO A 538 -20.47 19.05 -11.98
N ASP A 539 -21.56 18.54 -11.39
CA ASP A 539 -22.03 17.17 -11.65
C ASP A 539 -22.61 17.06 -13.09
N ASP A 540 -22.26 16.01 -13.83
CA ASP A 540 -22.71 15.80 -15.21
C ASP A 540 -24.12 15.19 -15.25
N SER A 541 -25.11 16.03 -15.61
CA SER A 541 -26.51 15.59 -15.76
C SER A 541 -26.71 14.54 -16.86
N ASN A 542 -25.96 14.61 -17.97
CA ASN A 542 -26.13 13.68 -19.08
C ASN A 542 -25.67 12.28 -18.72
N PHE A 543 -24.66 12.17 -17.86
CA PHE A 543 -24.18 10.89 -17.35
C PHE A 543 -25.15 10.30 -16.31
N ILE A 544 -25.62 11.13 -15.38
CA ILE A 544 -26.56 10.71 -14.32
C ILE A 544 -27.89 10.24 -14.91
N ASP A 545 -28.42 10.94 -15.90
CA ASP A 545 -29.71 10.62 -16.54
C ASP A 545 -29.70 9.33 -17.40
N GLN A 546 -28.55 8.67 -17.57
CA GLN A 546 -28.47 7.35 -18.22
C GLN A 546 -29.01 6.23 -17.32
N ARG A 547 -28.93 6.39 -15.99
CA ARG A 547 -29.41 5.40 -15.03
C ARG A 547 -30.88 5.66 -14.65
N ASN A 548 -31.69 4.61 -14.64
CA ASN A 548 -33.03 4.69 -14.08
C ASN A 548 -33.00 4.45 -12.56
N TYR A 549 -32.93 5.55 -11.80
CA TYR A 549 -32.90 5.52 -10.33
C TYR A 549 -34.18 5.01 -9.66
N CYS A 550 -35.28 4.84 -10.39
CA CYS A 550 -36.49 4.21 -9.86
C CYS A 550 -36.42 2.68 -9.89
N ASP A 551 -35.85 2.11 -10.96
CA ASP A 551 -35.66 0.66 -11.08
C ASP A 551 -34.45 0.20 -10.27
N GLU A 552 -33.42 1.03 -10.23
CA GLU A 552 -32.16 0.78 -9.54
C GLU A 552 -31.87 1.89 -8.52
N PRO A 553 -32.49 1.85 -7.33
CA PRO A 553 -32.30 2.89 -6.31
C PRO A 553 -30.84 2.95 -5.83
N MET A 554 -30.41 4.15 -5.41
CA MET A 554 -29.09 4.33 -4.79
C MET A 554 -29.06 3.68 -3.41
N SER A 555 -27.95 3.02 -3.07
CA SER A 555 -27.67 2.60 -1.69
C SER A 555 -27.43 3.85 -0.85
N LEU A 556 -28.45 4.34 -0.17
CA LEU A 556 -28.34 5.52 0.66
C LEU A 556 -27.52 5.20 1.92
N PRO A 557 -26.49 6.00 2.25
CA PRO A 557 -25.78 5.86 3.52
C PRO A 557 -26.76 6.03 4.69
N GLU A 558 -26.48 5.40 5.84
CA GLU A 558 -27.22 5.68 7.07
C GLU A 558 -27.17 7.18 7.37
N LYS A 559 -28.30 7.76 7.79
CA LYS A 559 -28.44 9.20 8.01
C LYS A 559 -27.66 9.61 9.27
N LYS A 560 -26.36 9.84 9.13
CA LYS A 560 -25.47 10.36 10.19
C LYS A 560 -25.65 11.87 10.32
N SER A 561 -25.50 12.41 11.53
CA SER A 561 -25.51 13.86 11.72
C SER A 561 -24.27 14.51 11.11
N MET A 562 -24.38 15.76 10.66
CA MET A 562 -23.24 16.51 10.09
C MET A 562 -22.03 16.56 11.04
N SER A 563 -22.25 16.66 12.35
CA SER A 563 -21.19 16.65 13.37
C SER A 563 -20.40 15.34 13.42
N VAL A 564 -21.05 14.21 13.21
CA VAL A 564 -20.40 12.89 13.21
C VAL A 564 -19.63 12.67 11.91
N MET A 565 -20.19 13.10 10.78
CA MET A 565 -19.51 13.04 9.49
C MET A 565 -18.23 13.90 9.48
N ALA A 566 -18.30 15.13 9.99
CA ALA A 566 -17.15 16.03 10.09
C ALA A 566 -16.02 15.43 10.96
N GLU A 567 -16.34 14.77 12.07
CA GLU A 567 -15.34 14.16 12.96
C GLU A 567 -14.70 12.91 12.35
N GLU A 568 -15.47 12.06 11.65
CA GLU A 568 -14.93 10.90 10.91
C GLU A 568 -13.99 11.35 9.78
N GLU A 569 -14.38 12.39 9.03
CA GLU A 569 -13.58 12.95 7.93
C GLU A 569 -12.29 13.59 8.44
N ARG A 570 -12.36 14.30 9.58
CA ARG A 570 -11.17 14.87 10.23
C ARG A 570 -10.17 13.78 10.64
N LYS A 571 -10.63 12.70 11.27
CA LYS A 571 -9.75 11.59 11.67
C LYS A 571 -9.07 10.94 10.47
N ARG A 572 -9.81 10.71 9.38
CA ARG A 572 -9.24 10.17 8.13
C ARG A 572 -8.18 11.11 7.54
N ALA A 573 -8.45 12.42 7.53
CA ALA A 573 -7.50 13.42 7.05
C ALA A 573 -6.22 13.49 7.91
N GLU A 574 -6.33 13.33 9.23
CA GLU A 574 -5.20 13.25 10.15
C GLU A 574 -4.36 11.97 9.92
N GLU A 575 -5.00 10.80 9.73
CA GLU A 575 -4.33 9.54 9.41
C GLU A 575 -3.55 9.59 8.08
N GLU A 576 -4.16 10.14 7.02
CA GLU A 576 -3.48 10.34 5.72
C GLU A 576 -2.26 11.25 5.83
N LYS A 577 -2.33 12.26 6.72
CA LYS A 577 -1.23 13.19 6.96
C LYS A 577 -0.08 12.54 7.73
N GLU A 578 -0.37 11.65 8.68
CA GLU A 578 0.67 10.86 9.36
C GLU A 578 1.40 9.92 8.39
N LEU A 579 0.67 9.32 7.43
CA LEU A 579 1.28 8.50 6.37
C LEU A 579 2.27 9.32 5.52
N ALA A 580 1.94 10.58 5.22
CA ALA A 580 2.75 11.47 4.40
C ALA A 580 3.99 12.07 5.11
N LYS A 581 4.11 11.93 6.43
CA LYS A 581 5.29 12.40 7.19
C LYS A 581 6.50 11.48 7.05
N ILE A 582 6.33 10.26 6.55
CA ILE A 582 7.43 9.31 6.34
C ILE A 582 8.37 9.86 5.23
N PRO A 583 9.68 10.06 5.49
CA PRO A 583 10.61 10.63 4.49
C PRO A 583 10.95 9.63 3.38
N GLU A 584 10.90 10.08 2.12
CA GLU A 584 11.30 9.34 0.90
C GLU A 584 12.83 9.14 0.74
N THR A 585 13.61 9.09 1.83
CA THR A 585 15.04 8.78 1.77
C THR A 585 15.33 7.39 2.31
N THR A 586 14.68 6.39 1.71
CA THR A 586 15.30 5.11 1.40
C THR A 586 14.68 4.65 0.08
N SER A 587 15.53 4.50 -0.93
CA SER A 587 15.24 4.18 -2.33
C SER A 587 14.05 3.23 -2.51
N CYS A 588 13.01 3.69 -3.20
CA CYS A 588 11.94 2.86 -3.74
C CYS A 588 12.35 2.22 -5.06
N ASP A 589 11.79 1.05 -5.37
CA ASP A 589 11.34 0.70 -6.72
C ASP A 589 9.82 0.51 -6.63
N CYS A 590 9.05 1.26 -7.43
CA CYS A 590 7.57 1.31 -7.40
C CYS A 590 6.97 0.39 -8.47
N ALA A 591 5.73 -0.12 -8.43
CA ALA A 591 4.69 -0.49 -7.44
C ALA A 591 3.50 -0.97 -8.30
N ASP A 592 2.60 -1.85 -7.82
CA ASP A 592 1.25 -1.95 -8.41
C ASP A 592 0.21 -2.66 -7.50
N ARG A 593 -0.32 -1.96 -6.47
CA ARG A 593 -1.71 -1.99 -5.88
C ARG A 593 -1.84 -1.88 -4.34
N GLU A 594 -1.75 -0.65 -3.82
CA GLU A 594 -1.23 -0.31 -2.49
C GLU A 594 -1.96 -0.68 -1.18
N MET A 595 -3.26 -1.02 -1.09
CA MET A 595 -3.84 -1.28 0.26
C MET A 595 -3.69 -2.73 0.75
N ASP A 596 -3.59 -3.69 -0.16
CA ASP A 596 -3.23 -5.09 0.14
C ASP A 596 -1.72 -5.33 -0.07
N GLN A 597 -1.07 -4.41 -0.80
CA GLN A 597 0.29 -4.55 -1.28
C GLN A 597 1.32 -3.84 -0.42
N SER A 598 1.02 -2.74 0.26
CA SER A 598 1.96 -2.14 1.22
C SER A 598 2.13 -3.00 2.49
N LEU A 599 1.07 -3.71 2.91
CA LEU A 599 1.13 -4.72 3.96
C LEU A 599 1.86 -5.98 3.47
N ARG A 600 1.54 -6.49 2.26
CA ARG A 600 2.29 -7.60 1.66
C ARG A 600 3.74 -7.28 1.36
N GLU A 601 4.09 -6.09 0.91
CA GLU A 601 5.47 -5.70 0.57
C GLU A 601 6.29 -5.49 1.85
N LYS A 602 5.68 -4.99 2.94
CA LYS A 602 6.30 -4.99 4.27
C LYS A 602 6.45 -6.42 4.82
N GLU A 603 5.44 -7.27 4.68
CA GLU A 603 5.51 -8.69 5.08
C GLU A 603 6.55 -9.46 4.25
N VAL A 604 6.62 -9.23 2.94
CA VAL A 604 7.58 -9.84 2.01
C VAL A 604 8.99 -9.30 2.22
N SER A 605 9.17 -8.00 2.45
CA SER A 605 10.47 -7.42 2.81
C SER A 605 10.96 -7.92 4.17
N SER A 606 10.08 -8.00 5.17
CA SER A 606 10.37 -8.63 6.46
C SER A 606 10.65 -10.13 6.33
N SER A 607 9.98 -10.82 5.40
CA SER A 607 10.26 -12.22 5.03
C SER A 607 11.61 -12.39 4.38
N ILE A 608 11.97 -11.56 3.41
CA ILE A 608 13.28 -11.58 2.76
C ILE A 608 14.39 -11.28 3.77
N ALA A 609 14.25 -10.21 4.58
CA ALA A 609 15.24 -9.85 5.60
C ALA A 609 15.38 -10.94 6.67
N PHE A 610 14.27 -11.57 7.06
CA PHE A 610 14.29 -12.70 7.99
C PHE A 610 14.89 -13.97 7.36
N GLU A 611 14.58 -14.29 6.11
CA GLU A 611 15.17 -15.40 5.37
C GLU A 611 16.66 -15.19 5.15
N ASP A 612 17.10 -13.97 4.87
CA ASP A 612 18.51 -13.61 4.77
C ASP A 612 19.21 -13.72 6.13
N ALA A 613 18.59 -13.21 7.21
CA ALA A 613 19.12 -13.37 8.57
C ALA A 613 19.21 -14.85 8.98
N LEU A 614 18.16 -15.63 8.69
CA LEU A 614 18.11 -17.07 8.96
C LEU A 614 19.14 -17.81 8.10
N HIS A 615 19.27 -17.50 6.83
CA HIS A 615 20.31 -18.06 5.96
C HIS A 615 21.70 -17.71 6.48
N ASN A 616 21.95 -16.48 6.90
CA ASN A 616 23.24 -16.08 7.46
C ASN A 616 23.57 -16.81 8.79
N GLN A 617 22.55 -17.19 9.56
CA GLN A 617 22.71 -17.89 10.84
C GLN A 617 22.77 -19.42 10.69
N VAL A 618 22.02 -19.99 9.75
CA VAL A 618 21.91 -21.44 9.52
C VAL A 618 22.94 -21.94 8.49
N TYR A 619 23.16 -21.19 7.41
CA TYR A 619 24.16 -21.50 6.39
C TYR A 619 25.50 -20.86 6.75
N VAL A 620 26.25 -21.54 7.62
CA VAL A 620 27.68 -21.29 7.77
C VAL A 620 28.39 -21.83 6.53
N LYS A 621 28.89 -20.92 5.70
CA LYS A 621 29.52 -21.25 4.41
C LYS A 621 30.71 -22.19 4.61
N ARG A 622 30.63 -23.42 4.10
CA ARG A 622 31.83 -24.19 3.76
C ARG A 622 32.43 -23.57 2.51
N ILE A 623 33.67 -23.12 2.62
CA ILE A 623 34.40 -22.43 1.55
C ILE A 623 34.62 -23.43 0.41
N ASP A 624 33.94 -23.25 -0.73
CA ASP A 624 34.52 -23.40 -2.08
C ASP A 624 33.58 -22.98 -3.24
N ALA A 625 34.14 -22.18 -4.17
CA ALA A 625 33.86 -21.95 -5.62
C ALA A 625 32.54 -21.34 -6.22
N ARG A 626 32.68 -20.09 -6.75
CA ARG A 626 32.35 -19.49 -8.10
C ARG A 626 31.05 -19.91 -8.85
N ARG A 627 30.23 -19.06 -9.54
CA ARG A 627 30.46 -17.98 -10.55
C ARG A 627 29.10 -17.29 -10.93
N ARG A 628 29.11 -16.01 -11.34
CA ARG A 628 27.96 -15.15 -11.77
C ARG A 628 27.71 -15.18 -13.31
N ARG A 629 26.48 -14.84 -13.76
CA ARG A 629 26.12 -14.41 -15.13
C ARG A 629 25.36 -13.07 -15.11
N ASP A 630 25.48 -12.35 -16.21
CA ASP A 630 25.12 -10.94 -16.50
C ASP A 630 23.88 -10.86 -17.41
N THR A 631 23.06 -9.80 -17.32
CA THR A 631 21.83 -9.61 -18.12
C THR A 631 21.68 -8.15 -18.55
N SER A 632 22.03 -7.86 -19.81
CA SER A 632 22.11 -6.52 -20.40
C SER A 632 21.18 -6.30 -21.61
N GLU A 633 20.05 -7.00 -21.72
CA GLU A 633 19.16 -6.94 -22.90
C GLU A 633 17.79 -6.26 -22.71
N ILE A 634 17.50 -5.60 -21.59
CA ILE A 634 16.13 -5.07 -21.30
C ILE A 634 16.02 -3.54 -21.38
N PHE A 635 17.09 -2.82 -21.77
CA PHE A 635 17.11 -1.34 -21.75
C PHE A 635 16.74 -0.62 -23.07
N GLU A 636 16.44 -1.35 -24.15
CA GLU A 636 16.22 -0.74 -25.48
C GLU A 636 14.74 -0.46 -25.83
N ILE A 637 13.77 -0.93 -25.06
CA ILE A 637 12.34 -0.86 -25.45
C ILE A 637 11.59 0.35 -24.85
N ILE A 638 12.14 1.03 -23.84
CA ILE A 638 11.42 2.08 -23.08
C ILE A 638 11.59 3.50 -23.67
N LYS A 639 12.41 3.68 -24.72
CA LYS A 639 12.71 5.00 -25.32
C LYS A 639 11.68 5.54 -26.33
N LYS A 640 10.51 4.93 -26.49
CA LYS A 640 9.50 5.37 -27.47
C LYS A 640 8.10 5.44 -26.87
N ARG A 641 7.82 6.49 -26.09
CA ARG A 641 6.50 7.15 -25.99
C ARG A 641 6.59 8.27 -24.96
N ASP A 642 7.18 9.37 -25.37
CA ASP A 642 7.01 10.64 -24.68
C ASP A 642 6.90 11.73 -25.74
N HIS A 643 5.68 12.22 -25.97
CA HIS A 643 5.44 13.61 -26.37
C HIS A 643 3.94 13.95 -26.48
N SER A 644 3.66 15.13 -25.94
CA SER A 644 2.62 16.11 -26.30
C SER A 644 1.32 16.11 -25.49
N TYR A 645 1.23 17.04 -24.54
CA TYR A 645 0.10 17.97 -24.50
C TYR A 645 0.50 19.27 -23.77
N TYR A 646 0.74 20.33 -24.55
CA TYR A 646 0.77 21.71 -24.07
C TYR A 646 -0.68 22.16 -23.85
N SER A 647 -1.00 22.77 -22.71
CA SER A 647 -2.26 23.51 -22.55
C SER A 647 -2.00 24.82 -21.80
N GLU A 648 -2.61 25.86 -22.36
CA GLU A 648 -2.41 27.27 -22.11
C GLU A 648 -2.79 27.71 -20.68
N LYS A 649 -2.02 28.64 -20.13
CA LYS A 649 -2.29 29.28 -18.83
C LYS A 649 -3.36 30.37 -19.00
N GLU A 650 -4.61 30.05 -18.65
CA GLU A 650 -5.62 31.05 -18.33
C GLU A 650 -5.44 31.57 -16.89
N SER A 651 -5.47 32.89 -16.70
CA SER A 651 -5.40 33.53 -15.39
C SER A 651 -6.73 33.35 -14.64
N THR A 652 -6.68 32.75 -13.45
CA THR A 652 -7.87 32.49 -12.63
C THR A 652 -8.04 33.53 -11.52
N ALA A 653 -8.68 34.65 -11.85
CA ALA A 653 -9.26 35.52 -10.82
C ALA A 653 -10.44 34.83 -10.12
N ASP A 654 -10.74 35.22 -8.87
CA ASP A 654 -11.89 34.74 -8.11
C ASP A 654 -13.19 34.89 -8.93
N LYS A 655 -13.98 33.82 -9.05
CA LYS A 655 -15.29 33.82 -9.72
C LYS A 655 -16.35 33.37 -8.74
N GLN A 656 -17.41 34.18 -8.57
CA GLN A 656 -18.52 33.91 -7.66
C GLN A 656 -19.84 33.85 -8.43
N VAL A 657 -20.71 32.88 -8.07
CA VAL A 657 -22.06 32.74 -8.63
C VAL A 657 -23.04 32.53 -7.47
N ASN A 658 -24.08 33.36 -7.37
CA ASN A 658 -25.09 33.32 -6.29
C ASN A 658 -24.46 33.33 -4.89
N SER A 659 -23.51 34.24 -4.65
CA SER A 659 -22.78 34.37 -3.38
C SER A 659 -21.90 33.17 -2.99
N THR A 660 -21.71 32.19 -3.88
CA THR A 660 -20.81 31.04 -3.66
C THR A 660 -19.61 31.05 -4.60
N TYR A 661 -18.42 30.70 -4.11
CA TYR A 661 -17.21 30.68 -4.94
C TYR A 661 -17.22 29.48 -5.90
N VAL A 662 -16.96 29.76 -7.17
CA VAL A 662 -16.74 28.79 -8.25
C VAL A 662 -15.25 28.64 -8.53
N VAL A 663 -14.49 29.73 -8.47
CA VAL A 663 -13.02 29.72 -8.47
C VAL A 663 -12.54 30.66 -7.38
N PHE A 664 -11.54 30.23 -6.60
CA PHE A 664 -10.89 31.08 -5.61
C PHE A 664 -9.38 30.88 -5.60
N GLU A 665 -8.62 31.93 -5.29
CA GLU A 665 -7.17 31.89 -5.15
C GLU A 665 -6.68 32.61 -3.89
N ARG A 666 -5.87 31.97 -3.05
CA ARG A 666 -5.37 32.54 -1.79
C ARG A 666 -3.89 32.27 -1.60
N GLU A 667 -3.18 33.25 -1.05
CA GLU A 667 -1.79 33.12 -0.61
C GLU A 667 -1.73 32.98 0.91
N VAL A 668 -1.00 31.97 1.38
CA VAL A 668 -0.88 31.63 2.80
C VAL A 668 0.60 31.67 3.18
N PRO A 669 1.01 32.44 4.21
CA PRO A 669 2.42 32.51 4.62
C PRO A 669 3.03 31.13 4.90
N SER A 670 4.31 30.94 4.59
CA SER A 670 5.01 29.65 4.74
C SER A 670 5.00 28.99 6.13
N PRO A 671 4.88 29.69 7.29
CA PRO A 671 4.70 29.01 8.57
C PRO A 671 3.33 28.35 8.72
N ASN A 672 2.31 28.82 8.00
CA ASN A 672 0.96 28.30 8.08
C ASN A 672 0.80 27.13 7.09
N LEU A 673 0.42 25.97 7.60
CA LEU A 673 0.25 24.73 6.83
C LEU A 673 -1.22 24.30 6.68
N SER A 674 -2.14 25.22 6.96
CA SER A 674 -3.58 25.01 6.86
C SER A 674 -4.30 26.30 6.51
N PHE A 675 -5.40 26.17 5.78
CA PHE A 675 -6.26 27.26 5.36
C PHE A 675 -7.73 26.82 5.36
N VAL A 676 -8.64 27.72 5.72
CA VAL A 676 -10.08 27.46 5.72
C VAL A 676 -10.77 28.36 4.71
N MET A 677 -11.39 27.74 3.71
CA MET A 677 -12.22 28.43 2.72
C MET A 677 -13.69 28.38 3.13
N LYS A 678 -14.41 29.51 2.98
CA LYS A 678 -15.82 29.65 3.32
C LYS A 678 -16.65 30.09 2.11
N ASN A 679 -17.98 30.05 2.23
CA ASN A 679 -18.94 30.44 1.19
C ASN A 679 -18.85 29.57 -0.06
N LEU A 680 -18.71 28.26 0.14
CA LEU A 680 -18.72 27.26 -0.92
C LEU A 680 -20.12 26.68 -1.13
N ARG A 681 -20.36 26.10 -2.30
CA ARG A 681 -21.61 25.39 -2.58
C ARG A 681 -21.70 24.12 -1.72
N HIS A 682 -22.90 23.79 -1.26
CA HIS A 682 -23.16 22.56 -0.53
C HIS A 682 -23.21 21.35 -1.45
N PHE A 683 -22.76 20.20 -0.94
CA PHE A 683 -22.66 18.94 -1.68
C PHE A 683 -22.03 19.05 -3.08
N ALA A 684 -20.98 19.87 -3.21
CA ALA A 684 -20.35 20.19 -4.50
C ALA A 684 -18.87 19.79 -4.50
N TYR A 685 -18.39 19.28 -5.64
CA TYR A 685 -16.98 18.95 -5.81
C TYR A 685 -16.14 20.21 -6.05
N TYR A 686 -15.02 20.29 -5.35
CA TYR A 686 -13.99 21.30 -5.56
C TYR A 686 -12.65 20.61 -5.79
N ASN A 687 -11.99 20.95 -6.91
CA ASN A 687 -10.60 20.59 -7.16
C ASN A 687 -9.71 21.66 -6.51
N ILE A 688 -8.92 21.26 -5.52
CA ILE A 688 -8.04 22.12 -4.74
C ILE A 688 -6.60 21.88 -5.17
N GLU A 689 -5.91 22.93 -5.59
CA GLU A 689 -4.51 22.95 -6.03
C GLU A 689 -3.69 23.76 -5.02
N VAL A 690 -2.56 23.23 -4.55
CA VAL A 690 -1.64 23.92 -3.63
C VAL A 690 -0.22 23.90 -4.20
N GLN A 691 0.43 25.06 -4.23
CA GLN A 691 1.83 25.25 -4.65
C GLN A 691 2.64 25.86 -3.50
N ALA A 692 3.92 25.53 -3.42
CA ALA A 692 4.88 26.15 -2.51
C ALA A 692 5.73 27.15 -3.28
N CYS A 693 5.82 28.39 -2.79
CA CYS A 693 6.61 29.45 -3.42
C CYS A 693 7.77 29.86 -2.51
N ARG A 694 8.92 30.13 -3.12
CA ARG A 694 10.12 30.64 -2.46
C ARG A 694 10.35 32.12 -2.75
N GLU A 695 11.34 32.69 -2.09
CA GLU A 695 11.79 34.06 -2.34
C GLU A 695 12.39 34.22 -3.73
N VAL A 696 12.21 35.41 -4.32
CA VAL A 696 12.78 35.79 -5.61
C VAL A 696 14.16 36.37 -5.38
N VAL A 697 15.19 35.76 -5.98
CA VAL A 697 16.57 36.24 -5.91
C VAL A 697 16.86 37.12 -7.15
N LYS A 698 17.71 38.14 -7.01
CA LYS A 698 18.08 39.02 -8.13
C LYS A 698 18.77 38.21 -9.25
N ASN A 699 18.40 38.45 -10.51
CA ASN A 699 18.85 37.73 -11.71
C ASN A 699 18.46 36.23 -11.75
N ASP A 700 17.36 35.87 -11.11
CA ASP A 700 16.81 34.51 -11.16
C ASP A 700 15.87 34.34 -12.35
N THR A 701 16.18 33.36 -13.21
CA THR A 701 15.37 32.98 -14.39
C THR A 701 14.48 31.77 -14.12
N ASN A 702 14.60 31.14 -12.95
CA ASN A 702 13.89 29.91 -12.62
C ASN A 702 12.52 30.20 -12.02
N ASP A 703 11.57 29.26 -12.21
CA ASP A 703 10.28 29.33 -11.55
C ASP A 703 10.45 29.41 -10.02
N THR A 704 9.65 30.29 -9.41
CA THR A 704 9.70 30.59 -7.97
C THR A 704 8.71 29.74 -7.17
N CYS A 705 7.73 29.14 -7.84
CA CYS A 705 6.72 28.27 -7.26
C CYS A 705 6.84 26.84 -7.78
N SER A 706 6.46 25.88 -6.95
CA SER A 706 6.50 24.47 -7.30
C SER A 706 5.37 24.03 -8.22
N THR A 707 5.44 22.79 -8.69
CA THR A 707 4.30 22.11 -9.30
C THR A 707 3.13 22.00 -8.32
N LYS A 708 1.92 21.90 -8.86
CA LYS A 708 0.68 21.88 -8.10
C LYS A 708 0.46 20.50 -7.45
N SER A 709 0.20 20.47 -6.15
CA SER A 709 -0.42 19.33 -5.48
C SER A 709 -1.93 19.47 -5.59
N MET A 710 -2.65 18.46 -6.07
CA MET A 710 -4.10 18.56 -6.31
C MET A 710 -4.88 17.53 -5.48
N LYS A 711 -6.05 17.92 -4.98
CA LYS A 711 -7.00 17.01 -4.33
C LYS A 711 -8.43 17.48 -4.61
N THR A 712 -9.29 16.55 -5.00
CA THR A 712 -10.72 16.84 -5.19
C THR A 712 -11.50 16.41 -3.96
N TYR A 713 -12.39 17.28 -3.49
CA TYR A 713 -13.21 17.02 -2.31
C TYR A 713 -14.64 17.52 -2.51
N ARG A 714 -15.62 16.84 -1.89
CA ARG A 714 -17.02 17.23 -1.90
C ARG A 714 -17.42 17.85 -0.56
N THR A 715 -17.98 19.04 -0.56
CA THR A 715 -18.53 19.65 0.67
C THR A 715 -19.69 18.84 1.24
N LEU A 716 -19.99 19.00 2.53
CA LEU A 716 -21.10 18.29 3.18
C LEU A 716 -22.47 18.72 2.61
N PRO A 717 -23.49 17.84 2.67
CA PRO A 717 -24.85 18.18 2.25
C PRO A 717 -25.55 19.14 3.22
N LEU A 718 -26.50 19.90 2.70
CA LEU A 718 -27.39 20.78 3.47
C LEU A 718 -28.77 20.13 3.59
N ASP A 719 -29.23 19.86 4.82
CA ASP A 719 -30.44 19.05 5.08
C ASP A 719 -31.73 19.56 4.41
N SER A 720 -31.86 20.88 4.23
CA SER A 720 -33.07 21.50 3.66
C SER A 720 -33.01 21.71 2.14
N ALA A 721 -31.84 21.52 1.51
CA ALA A 721 -31.62 21.84 0.10
C ALA A 721 -32.42 20.96 -0.87
N ASP A 722 -32.76 19.73 -0.44
CA ASP A 722 -33.47 18.75 -1.27
C ASP A 722 -34.99 18.81 -1.11
N ASN A 723 -35.49 19.71 -0.26
CA ASN A 723 -36.92 19.84 -0.02
C ASN A 723 -37.60 20.55 -1.19
N ILE A 724 -38.74 20.02 -1.63
CA ILE A 724 -39.59 20.66 -2.63
C ILE A 724 -39.97 22.06 -2.12
N PRO A 725 -39.82 23.13 -2.93
CA PRO A 725 -40.10 24.49 -2.47
C PRO A 725 -41.54 24.63 -1.98
N VAL A 726 -41.68 25.32 -0.84
CA VAL A 726 -42.98 25.56 -0.19
C VAL A 726 -43.93 26.27 -1.17
N ASN A 727 -45.21 25.88 -1.16
CA ASN A 727 -46.28 26.41 -2.04
C ASN A 727 -46.19 26.05 -3.54
N THR A 728 -45.30 25.15 -3.94
CA THR A 728 -45.22 24.72 -5.36
C THR A 728 -46.01 23.46 -5.68
N PHE A 729 -46.27 22.62 -4.67
CA PHE A 729 -47.06 21.40 -4.83
C PHE A 729 -48.55 21.71 -4.98
N ARG A 730 -49.15 21.36 -6.12
CA ARG A 730 -50.58 21.57 -6.43
C ARG A 730 -51.16 20.35 -7.16
N LEU A 731 -52.47 20.13 -7.02
CA LEU A 731 -53.21 19.07 -7.72
C LEU A 731 -54.39 19.62 -8.53
N SER A 732 -54.71 18.98 -9.66
CA SER A 732 -55.91 19.23 -10.47
C SER A 732 -56.63 17.91 -10.75
N ILE A 733 -57.97 17.95 -10.73
CA ILE A 733 -58.81 16.77 -10.97
C ILE A 733 -59.57 17.02 -12.28
N SER A 734 -59.44 16.10 -13.24
CA SER A 734 -60.14 16.16 -14.52
C SER A 734 -60.97 14.89 -14.74
N GLY A 735 -62.23 15.05 -15.18
CA GLY A 735 -63.14 13.94 -15.47
C GLY A 735 -64.59 14.17 -15.05
N GLU A 736 -65.23 15.23 -15.54
CA GLU A 736 -66.63 15.55 -15.19
C GLU A 736 -67.69 14.90 -16.09
N ASN A 737 -67.32 14.26 -17.21
CA ASN A 737 -68.28 13.73 -18.20
C ASN A 737 -68.01 12.26 -18.59
N ASN A 738 -68.30 11.33 -17.67
CA ASN A 738 -68.30 9.87 -17.90
C ASN A 738 -66.96 9.24 -18.33
N SER A 739 -65.84 9.96 -18.21
CA SER A 739 -64.50 9.39 -18.33
C SER A 739 -63.87 9.18 -16.94
N LEU A 740 -62.97 8.19 -16.84
CA LEU A 740 -62.24 7.83 -15.62
C LEU A 740 -61.62 9.08 -14.97
N THR A 741 -61.86 9.28 -13.67
CA THR A 741 -61.31 10.43 -12.92
C THR A 741 -59.78 10.36 -12.88
N THR A 742 -59.10 11.36 -13.43
CA THR A 742 -57.64 11.48 -13.42
C THR A 742 -57.19 12.63 -12.52
N VAL A 743 -56.16 12.40 -11.71
CA VAL A 743 -55.59 13.41 -10.81
C VAL A 743 -54.20 13.78 -11.30
N THR A 744 -53.99 15.05 -11.67
CA THR A 744 -52.70 15.56 -12.14
C THR A 744 -52.02 16.36 -11.04
N LEU A 745 -50.76 16.07 -10.79
CA LEU A 745 -49.93 16.68 -9.75
C LEU A 745 -48.86 17.55 -10.39
N TYR A 746 -48.53 18.68 -9.75
CA TYR A 746 -47.46 19.59 -10.18
C TYR A 746 -46.64 20.04 -8.98
N TRP A 747 -45.32 20.18 -9.15
CA TRP A 747 -44.42 20.79 -8.18
C TRP A 747 -43.17 21.37 -8.88
N ALA A 748 -42.47 22.29 -8.22
CA ALA A 748 -41.21 22.84 -8.73
C ALA A 748 -40.01 22.02 -8.24
N GLU A 749 -38.93 22.01 -9.02
CA GLU A 749 -37.65 21.45 -8.59
C GLU A 749 -36.98 22.39 -7.57
N PRO A 750 -36.31 21.86 -6.52
CA PRO A 750 -35.49 22.68 -5.62
C PRO A 750 -34.43 23.49 -6.39
N PRO A 751 -34.22 24.79 -6.08
CA PRO A 751 -33.35 25.66 -6.87
C PRO A 751 -31.85 25.39 -6.71
N GLN A 752 -31.44 24.90 -5.54
CA GLN A 752 -30.06 24.48 -5.23
C GLN A 752 -30.13 23.17 -4.46
N PRO A 753 -30.32 22.02 -5.14
CA PRO A 753 -30.32 20.72 -4.49
C PRO A 753 -28.90 20.30 -4.09
N ASN A 754 -28.77 19.32 -3.20
CA ASN A 754 -27.49 18.69 -2.89
C ASN A 754 -27.01 17.89 -4.10
N GLY A 755 -26.24 18.55 -4.97
CA GLY A 755 -25.83 17.99 -6.27
C GLY A 755 -26.95 18.14 -7.29
N LEU A 756 -27.58 17.01 -7.65
CA LEU A 756 -28.68 16.96 -8.61
C LEU A 756 -29.83 16.12 -8.07
N ILE A 757 -31.06 16.49 -8.42
CA ILE A 757 -32.24 15.64 -8.18
C ILE A 757 -32.21 14.47 -9.17
N VAL A 758 -32.49 13.26 -8.69
CA VAL A 758 -32.52 12.05 -9.53
C VAL A 758 -33.93 11.48 -9.68
N THR A 759 -34.73 11.51 -8.61
CA THR A 759 -36.10 10.99 -8.61
C THR A 759 -37.02 11.80 -7.71
N TYR A 760 -38.32 11.64 -7.94
CA TYR A 760 -39.38 12.06 -7.03
C TYR A 760 -40.16 10.83 -6.60
N GLN A 761 -40.53 10.79 -5.33
CA GLN A 761 -41.37 9.74 -4.76
C GLN A 761 -42.70 10.34 -4.32
N ILE A 762 -43.78 9.78 -4.87
CA ILE A 762 -45.15 10.18 -4.60
C ILE A 762 -45.78 9.10 -3.73
N GLU A 763 -46.22 9.46 -2.53
CA GLU A 763 -46.88 8.55 -1.61
C GLU A 763 -48.33 8.98 -1.45
N TYR A 764 -49.27 8.11 -1.82
CA TYR A 764 -50.69 8.34 -1.63
C TYR A 764 -51.36 7.15 -0.93
N LYS A 765 -52.38 7.45 -0.13
CA LYS A 765 -53.18 6.45 0.58
C LYS A 765 -54.61 6.91 0.73
N ARG A 766 -55.51 5.94 0.84
CA ARG A 766 -56.90 6.18 1.23
C ARG A 766 -56.98 6.46 2.72
N VAL A 767 -57.72 7.48 3.10
CA VAL A 767 -57.86 7.94 4.50
C VAL A 767 -59.15 7.40 5.12
N ASP A 768 -60.11 7.03 4.28
CA ASP A 768 -61.40 6.47 4.67
C ASP A 768 -61.32 5.00 5.17
N ILE A 769 -60.21 4.30 4.89
CA ILE A 769 -59.97 2.92 5.33
C ILE A 769 -58.85 2.89 6.36
N GLN A 770 -59.11 2.35 7.55
CA GLN A 770 -58.08 2.16 8.59
C GLN A 770 -57.10 1.04 8.19
N ASN A 771 -55.81 1.22 8.51
CA ASN A 771 -54.72 0.28 8.25
C ASN A 771 -54.37 -0.02 6.78
N ILE A 772 -54.79 0.83 5.83
CA ILE A 772 -54.35 0.69 4.42
C ILE A 772 -52.90 1.16 4.25
N LYS A 773 -52.07 0.33 3.60
CA LYS A 773 -50.69 0.67 3.26
C LYS A 773 -50.67 1.75 2.18
N ALA A 774 -49.79 2.73 2.34
CA ALA A 774 -49.60 3.76 1.32
C ALA A 774 -48.94 3.18 0.06
N THR A 775 -49.43 3.61 -1.10
CA THR A 775 -48.83 3.28 -2.38
C THR A 775 -47.75 4.31 -2.69
N VAL A 776 -46.54 3.83 -2.96
CA VAL A 776 -45.39 4.68 -3.31
C VAL A 776 -45.08 4.51 -4.79
N VAL A 777 -45.05 5.62 -5.50
CA VAL A 777 -44.72 5.70 -6.93
C VAL A 777 -43.43 6.48 -7.09
N CYS A 778 -42.52 5.98 -7.92
CA CYS A 778 -41.28 6.66 -8.26
C CYS A 778 -41.34 7.20 -9.70
N ILE A 779 -40.87 8.43 -9.89
CA ILE A 779 -40.63 9.02 -11.22
C ILE A 779 -39.23 9.61 -11.29
N THR A 780 -38.53 9.39 -12.40
CA THR A 780 -37.20 9.98 -12.62
C THR A 780 -37.33 11.48 -12.90
N ARG A 781 -36.29 12.27 -12.54
CA ARG A 781 -36.26 13.71 -12.86
C ARG A 781 -36.44 13.96 -14.36
N ARG A 782 -35.77 13.17 -15.20
CA ARG A 782 -35.84 13.26 -16.65
C ARG A 782 -37.26 13.06 -17.18
N ASP A 783 -37.98 12.07 -16.66
CA ASP A 783 -39.34 11.80 -17.11
C ASP A 783 -40.34 12.83 -16.59
N PHE A 784 -40.15 13.33 -15.36
CA PHE A 784 -40.95 14.40 -14.77
C PHE A 784 -40.81 15.73 -15.54
N THR A 785 -39.58 16.10 -15.89
CA THR A 785 -39.28 17.31 -16.68
C THR A 785 -39.80 17.18 -18.11
N LYS A 786 -39.65 16.02 -18.77
CA LYS A 786 -40.25 15.74 -20.07
C LYS A 786 -41.78 15.84 -20.07
N ALA A 787 -42.43 15.49 -18.96
CA ALA A 787 -43.87 15.60 -18.75
C ALA A 787 -44.33 17.02 -18.35
N GLY A 788 -43.48 18.04 -18.52
CA GLY A 788 -43.83 19.43 -18.21
C GLY A 788 -43.96 19.70 -16.71
N ASN A 789 -43.15 19.02 -15.88
CA ASN A 789 -43.19 19.08 -14.42
C ASN A 789 -44.56 18.68 -13.84
N SER A 790 -45.15 17.62 -14.42
CA SER A 790 -46.43 17.08 -13.99
C SER A 790 -46.44 15.56 -13.92
N TYR A 791 -47.29 15.01 -13.08
CA TYR A 791 -47.50 13.57 -12.95
C TYR A 791 -48.99 13.24 -12.88
N VAL A 792 -49.46 12.24 -13.63
CA VAL A 792 -50.87 11.87 -13.71
C VAL A 792 -51.14 10.54 -13.02
N LEU A 793 -51.97 10.56 -11.97
CA LEU A 793 -52.54 9.38 -11.33
C LEU A 793 -53.82 8.95 -12.07
N LYS A 794 -53.87 7.68 -12.48
CA LYS A 794 -54.99 7.07 -13.20
C LYS A 794 -55.63 5.95 -12.37
N ASP A 795 -56.89 5.65 -12.68
CA ASP A 795 -57.63 4.47 -12.19
C ASP A 795 -57.75 4.36 -10.65
N LEU A 796 -57.86 5.51 -9.96
CA LEU A 796 -58.06 5.55 -8.52
C LEU A 796 -59.54 5.26 -8.17
N PRO A 797 -59.83 4.29 -7.27
CA PRO A 797 -61.21 4.02 -6.86
C PRO A 797 -61.82 5.17 -6.06
N ALA A 798 -63.15 5.25 -6.02
CA ALA A 798 -63.87 6.26 -5.25
C ALA A 798 -63.51 6.21 -3.75
N GLY A 799 -63.31 7.38 -3.16
CA GLY A 799 -62.84 7.52 -1.77
C GLY A 799 -62.06 8.80 -1.52
N ASN A 800 -61.66 8.99 -0.24
CA ASN A 800 -60.85 10.13 0.21
C ASN A 800 -59.37 9.74 0.30
N TYR A 801 -58.50 10.52 -0.35
CA TYR A 801 -57.07 10.24 -0.45
C TYR A 801 -56.24 11.33 0.20
N SER A 802 -55.12 10.95 0.81
CA SER A 802 -54.02 11.84 1.18
C SER A 802 -52.82 11.58 0.28
N ILE A 803 -52.15 12.65 -0.17
CA ILE A 803 -50.98 12.57 -1.02
C ILE A 803 -49.86 13.50 -0.56
N LYS A 804 -48.62 13.02 -0.62
CA LYS A 804 -47.41 13.78 -0.34
C LYS A 804 -46.31 13.38 -1.30
N VAL A 805 -45.38 14.29 -1.59
CA VAL A 805 -44.27 14.06 -2.52
C VAL A 805 -42.96 14.39 -1.82
N ARG A 806 -41.88 13.69 -2.16
CA ARG A 806 -40.51 14.08 -1.79
C ARG A 806 -39.59 13.98 -2.99
N ALA A 807 -38.54 14.80 -3.01
CA ALA A 807 -37.46 14.69 -3.97
C ALA A 807 -36.29 13.90 -3.38
N THR A 808 -35.56 13.19 -4.23
CA THR A 808 -34.34 12.46 -3.87
C THR A 808 -33.19 13.02 -4.70
N SER A 809 -32.18 13.55 -4.02
CA SER A 809 -30.93 14.06 -4.58
C SER A 809 -29.83 12.99 -4.59
N LEU A 810 -28.65 13.35 -5.12
CA LEU A 810 -27.44 12.53 -5.00
C LEU A 810 -26.98 12.33 -3.54
N ALA A 811 -27.32 13.25 -2.63
CA ALA A 811 -27.03 13.11 -1.20
C ALA A 811 -28.05 12.22 -0.47
N GLY A 812 -29.31 12.22 -0.92
CA GLY A 812 -30.33 11.32 -0.44
C GLY A 812 -31.75 11.87 -0.49
N ASN A 813 -32.62 11.34 0.38
CA ASN A 813 -34.03 11.70 0.39
C ASN A 813 -34.26 13.03 1.12
N GLY A 814 -34.87 13.98 0.40
CA GLY A 814 -35.46 15.17 1.00
C GLY A 814 -36.69 14.84 1.85
N ASN A 815 -37.18 15.84 2.57
CA ASN A 815 -38.37 15.70 3.39
C ASN A 815 -39.63 15.64 2.51
N TYR A 816 -40.67 14.99 3.04
CA TYR A 816 -41.98 15.01 2.39
C TYR A 816 -42.60 16.42 2.46
N THR A 817 -43.34 16.78 1.41
CA THR A 817 -44.25 17.93 1.45
C THR A 817 -45.35 17.71 2.46
N GLU A 818 -46.03 18.80 2.83
CA GLU A 818 -47.30 18.71 3.55
C GLU A 818 -48.31 17.87 2.74
N ALA A 819 -49.06 17.03 3.44
CA ALA A 819 -50.02 16.13 2.82
C ALA A 819 -51.25 16.91 2.33
N GLN A 820 -51.59 16.77 1.05
CA GLN A 820 -52.83 17.31 0.47
C GLN A 820 -53.90 16.22 0.41
N TYR A 821 -55.16 16.62 0.46
CA TYR A 821 -56.30 15.71 0.47
C TYR A 821 -57.22 15.97 -0.73
N PHE A 822 -57.75 14.90 -1.33
CA PHE A 822 -58.71 15.00 -2.42
C PHE A 822 -59.71 13.83 -2.42
N PHE A 823 -60.88 14.04 -3.02
CA PHE A 823 -61.98 13.07 -3.03
C PHE A 823 -62.39 12.69 -4.45
N ILE A 824 -62.56 11.38 -4.71
CA ILE A 824 -63.03 10.84 -5.98
C ILE A 824 -64.47 10.35 -5.82
N LYS A 825 -65.37 10.87 -6.67
CA LYS A 825 -66.80 10.55 -6.66
C LYS A 825 -67.06 9.15 -7.24
N GLU A 826 -68.03 8.44 -6.68
CA GLU A 826 -68.51 7.16 -7.18
C GLU A 826 -69.50 7.36 -8.34
N TYR A 827 -69.31 6.66 -9.46
CA TYR A 827 -70.20 6.74 -10.63
C TYR A 827 -71.14 5.52 -10.64
N SER A 828 -72.45 5.74 -10.54
CA SER A 828 -73.43 4.65 -10.34
C SER A 828 -73.64 3.82 -11.61
N SER A 829 -73.47 2.49 -11.51
CA SER A 829 -73.70 1.50 -12.57
C SER A 829 -75.19 1.18 -12.86
N LEU A 830 -76.13 1.92 -12.24
CA LEU A 830 -77.58 1.74 -12.38
C LEU A 830 -78.07 1.82 -13.84
N GLY A 831 -77.36 2.52 -14.73
CA GLY A 831 -77.70 2.60 -16.16
C GLY A 831 -77.59 1.26 -16.91
N LEU A 832 -76.60 0.43 -16.60
CA LEU A 832 -76.39 -0.87 -17.27
C LEU A 832 -77.46 -1.89 -16.87
N PHE A 833 -77.93 -1.83 -15.61
CA PHE A 833 -78.96 -2.74 -15.10
C PHE A 833 -80.31 -2.52 -15.80
N TRP A 834 -80.72 -1.27 -16.00
CA TRP A 834 -81.96 -0.96 -16.74
C TRP A 834 -81.87 -1.34 -18.22
N ILE A 835 -80.72 -1.14 -18.88
CA ILE A 835 -80.53 -1.54 -20.29
C ILE A 835 -80.64 -3.06 -20.46
N LEU A 836 -80.04 -3.83 -19.55
CA LEU A 836 -80.14 -5.30 -19.55
C LEU A 836 -81.55 -5.78 -19.19
N PHE A 837 -82.23 -5.14 -18.24
CA PHE A 837 -83.60 -5.48 -17.87
C PHE A 837 -84.60 -5.28 -19.03
N TRP A 838 -84.53 -4.15 -19.73
CA TRP A 838 -85.42 -3.87 -20.86
C TRP A 838 -85.12 -4.73 -22.10
N SER A 839 -83.85 -5.07 -22.36
CA SER A 839 -83.49 -5.96 -23.47
C SER A 839 -83.94 -7.42 -23.26
N ILE A 840 -83.90 -7.92 -22.03
CA ILE A 840 -84.43 -9.24 -21.66
C ILE A 840 -85.96 -9.25 -21.75
N LEU A 841 -86.62 -8.18 -21.27
CA LEU A 841 -88.08 -8.05 -21.34
C LEU A 841 -88.59 -8.00 -22.80
N CYS A 842 -87.92 -7.24 -23.67
CA CYS A 842 -88.21 -7.21 -25.11
C CYS A 842 -88.02 -8.58 -25.77
N SER A 843 -86.97 -9.32 -25.41
CA SER A 843 -86.70 -10.65 -25.96
C SER A 843 -87.78 -11.66 -25.55
N LEU A 844 -88.23 -11.63 -24.29
CA LEU A 844 -89.34 -12.47 -23.83
C LEU A 844 -90.66 -12.14 -24.54
N PHE A 845 -90.93 -10.85 -24.79
CA PHE A 845 -92.12 -10.44 -25.53
C PHE A 845 -92.08 -10.90 -26.99
N ALA A 846 -90.92 -10.82 -27.65
CA ALA A 846 -90.73 -11.32 -29.01
C ALA A 846 -90.94 -12.84 -29.10
N VAL A 847 -90.46 -13.62 -28.14
CA VAL A 847 -90.66 -15.08 -28.08
C VAL A 847 -92.15 -15.42 -27.90
N MET A 848 -92.87 -14.70 -27.04
CA MET A 848 -94.31 -14.90 -26.84
C MET A 848 -95.12 -14.62 -28.12
N ILE A 849 -94.78 -13.56 -28.85
CA ILE A 849 -95.38 -13.25 -30.15
C ILE A 849 -95.06 -14.35 -31.17
N PHE A 850 -93.83 -14.86 -31.18
CA PHE A 850 -93.41 -15.92 -32.11
C PHE A 850 -94.12 -17.26 -31.84
N VAL A 851 -94.32 -17.62 -30.56
CA VAL A 851 -95.07 -18.82 -30.17
C VAL A 851 -96.56 -18.68 -30.51
N ALA A 852 -97.16 -17.50 -30.27
CA ALA A 852 -98.55 -17.23 -30.68
C ALA A 852 -98.72 -17.29 -32.20
N PHE A 853 -97.77 -16.73 -32.96
CA PHE A 853 -97.75 -16.82 -34.42
C PHE A 853 -97.57 -18.26 -34.90
N TYR A 854 -96.69 -19.05 -34.27
CA TYR A 854 -96.47 -20.45 -34.62
C TYR A 854 -97.71 -21.32 -34.37
N VAL A 855 -98.43 -21.10 -33.26
CA VAL A 855 -99.68 -21.81 -32.94
C VAL A 855 -100.82 -21.39 -33.89
N CYS A 856 -100.97 -20.11 -34.23
CA CYS A 856 -101.93 -19.64 -35.24
C CYS A 856 -101.62 -20.18 -36.64
N LYS A 857 -100.33 -20.19 -37.05
CA LYS A 857 -99.90 -20.68 -38.36
C LYS A 857 -100.10 -22.20 -38.51
N ARG A 858 -99.96 -22.97 -37.43
CA ARG A 858 -100.16 -24.43 -37.43
C ARG A 858 -101.64 -24.84 -37.50
N LYS A 859 -102.58 -23.94 -37.14
CA LYS A 859 -104.03 -24.22 -37.12
C LYS A 859 -104.77 -23.76 -38.40
N PHE A 860 -104.20 -22.89 -39.23
CA PHE A 860 -104.95 -22.19 -40.28
C PHE A 860 -104.45 -22.34 -41.73
N MET A 861 -103.36 -23.09 -42.02
CA MET A 861 -102.83 -23.21 -43.39
C MET A 861 -102.55 -24.67 -43.77
N ARG A 862 -103.60 -25.38 -44.20
CA ARG A 862 -103.55 -26.66 -44.89
C ARG A 862 -103.69 -26.36 -46.39
N ASN A 863 -102.72 -26.80 -47.19
CA ASN A 863 -102.68 -26.82 -48.67
C ASN A 863 -102.35 -25.49 -49.38
N VAL A 864 -101.11 -25.33 -49.89
CA VAL A 864 -100.75 -24.86 -51.25
C VAL A 864 -99.28 -25.28 -51.55
N PRO A 865 -98.90 -25.70 -52.78
CA PRO A 865 -97.60 -26.29 -53.12
C PRO A 865 -96.54 -25.30 -53.66
N SER A 866 -95.27 -25.68 -53.44
CA SER A 866 -93.99 -25.36 -54.11
C SER A 866 -93.94 -24.21 -55.13
N ARG A 867 -93.18 -23.15 -54.80
CA ARG A 867 -92.41 -22.35 -55.77
C ARG A 867 -90.96 -22.18 -55.30
N ARG A 868 -90.03 -22.66 -56.12
CA ARG A 868 -88.58 -22.44 -56.05
C ARG A 868 -88.26 -21.00 -56.49
N LEU A 869 -87.34 -20.33 -55.80
CA LEU A 869 -86.58 -19.18 -56.31
C LEU A 869 -85.16 -19.19 -55.73
N ILE A 870 -84.24 -19.64 -56.59
CA ILE A 870 -82.93 -19.08 -56.94
C ILE A 870 -82.12 -18.45 -55.80
N ALA A 871 -81.05 -19.16 -55.40
CA ALA A 871 -79.98 -18.65 -54.56
C ALA A 871 -79.00 -17.80 -55.39
N THR A 872 -78.83 -16.54 -55.03
CA THR A 872 -77.65 -15.75 -55.40
C THR A 872 -76.52 -16.11 -54.44
N VAL A 873 -75.48 -16.72 -55.00
CA VAL A 873 -74.24 -17.10 -54.31
C VAL A 873 -73.33 -15.88 -54.26
N ASN A 874 -72.88 -15.52 -53.06
CA ASN A 874 -71.87 -14.48 -52.85
C ASN A 874 -70.55 -14.91 -53.53
N PRO A 875 -69.94 -14.11 -54.42
CA PRO A 875 -68.85 -14.56 -55.30
C PRO A 875 -67.44 -14.49 -54.68
N GLU A 876 -67.28 -14.74 -53.38
CA GLU A 876 -65.98 -14.61 -52.69
C GLU A 876 -65.39 -15.95 -52.19
N TYR A 877 -66.03 -17.10 -52.45
CA TYR A 877 -65.35 -18.40 -52.27
C TYR A 877 -64.54 -18.76 -53.52
N VAL A 878 -63.46 -18.01 -53.74
CA VAL A 878 -62.41 -18.39 -54.69
C VAL A 878 -61.23 -18.97 -53.90
N SER A 879 -61.27 -20.30 -53.76
CA SER A 879 -60.17 -21.20 -54.11
C SER A 879 -58.75 -20.64 -53.93
N SER A 880 -58.23 -20.62 -52.70
CA SER A 880 -56.80 -20.84 -52.52
C SER A 880 -56.55 -22.35 -52.52
N VAL A 881 -56.11 -22.86 -53.68
CA VAL A 881 -55.50 -24.18 -53.78
C VAL A 881 -54.32 -24.18 -52.81
N TYR A 882 -54.37 -25.04 -51.79
CA TYR A 882 -53.27 -25.23 -50.86
C TYR A 882 -52.08 -25.83 -51.62
N VAL A 883 -51.02 -25.05 -51.81
CA VAL A 883 -49.75 -25.50 -52.38
C VAL A 883 -48.83 -25.85 -51.21
N PRO A 884 -48.29 -27.09 -51.13
CA PRO A 884 -47.35 -27.47 -50.09
C PRO A 884 -46.14 -26.53 -50.03
N ASP A 885 -45.80 -26.06 -48.83
CA ASP A 885 -44.76 -25.07 -48.57
C ASP A 885 -43.45 -25.73 -48.06
N GLU A 886 -42.29 -25.08 -48.28
CA GLU A 886 -40.97 -25.47 -47.78
C GLU A 886 -40.88 -25.58 -46.24
N TRP A 887 -41.86 -25.06 -45.50
CA TRP A 887 -41.97 -25.17 -44.04
C TRP A 887 -42.70 -26.43 -43.56
N GLU A 888 -43.23 -27.25 -44.47
CA GLU A 888 -43.83 -28.53 -44.13
C GLU A 888 -42.77 -29.62 -43.91
N VAL A 889 -42.84 -30.30 -42.77
CA VAL A 889 -41.89 -31.35 -42.39
C VAL A 889 -42.61 -32.71 -42.40
N PRO A 890 -42.05 -33.75 -43.05
CA PRO A 890 -42.63 -35.09 -43.01
C PRO A 890 -42.79 -35.60 -41.57
N ARG A 891 -43.95 -36.16 -41.22
CA ARG A 891 -44.26 -36.66 -39.86
C ARG A 891 -43.20 -37.59 -39.27
N LYS A 892 -42.54 -38.38 -40.13
CA LYS A 892 -41.44 -39.31 -39.75
C LYS A 892 -40.19 -38.62 -39.19
N LYS A 893 -40.03 -37.31 -39.42
CA LYS A 893 -38.91 -36.50 -38.89
C LYS A 893 -39.21 -35.85 -37.54
N ILE A 894 -40.41 -36.07 -36.99
CA ILE A 894 -40.85 -35.47 -35.72
C ILE A 894 -41.11 -36.60 -34.73
N HIS A 895 -40.38 -36.61 -33.62
CA HIS A 895 -40.60 -37.56 -32.54
C HIS A 895 -41.28 -36.84 -31.38
N VAL A 896 -42.51 -37.25 -31.03
CA VAL A 896 -43.20 -36.73 -29.86
C VAL A 896 -42.64 -37.42 -28.62
N LEU A 897 -42.38 -36.66 -27.55
CA LEU A 897 -41.74 -37.15 -26.33
C LEU A 897 -42.72 -37.18 -25.16
N LYS A 898 -43.19 -36.02 -24.68
CA LYS A 898 -44.07 -35.93 -23.52
C LYS A 898 -45.10 -34.82 -23.67
N GLU A 899 -46.25 -34.95 -23.02
CA GLU A 899 -47.24 -33.87 -22.94
C GLU A 899 -46.71 -32.70 -22.11
N LEU A 900 -46.89 -31.48 -22.62
CA LEU A 900 -46.50 -30.24 -21.94
C LEU A 900 -47.72 -29.47 -21.41
N GLY A 901 -48.88 -29.59 -22.05
CA GLY A 901 -50.13 -29.00 -21.56
C GLY A 901 -51.21 -28.87 -22.63
N ASN A 902 -52.46 -28.65 -22.19
CA ASN A 902 -53.63 -28.49 -23.07
C ASN A 902 -53.95 -26.99 -23.27
N GLY A 903 -54.14 -26.57 -24.52
CA GLY A 903 -54.53 -25.19 -24.89
C GLY A 903 -55.87 -25.14 -25.63
N SER A 904 -56.33 -23.94 -25.97
CA SER A 904 -57.68 -23.67 -26.51
C SER A 904 -58.07 -24.45 -27.77
N PHE A 905 -57.09 -24.97 -28.52
CA PHE A 905 -57.29 -25.65 -29.81
C PHE A 905 -56.69 -27.06 -29.86
N GLY A 906 -56.22 -27.60 -28.73
CA GLY A 906 -55.66 -28.95 -28.64
C GLY A 906 -54.43 -29.08 -27.74
N MET A 907 -53.84 -30.27 -27.74
CA MET A 907 -52.74 -30.66 -26.86
C MET A 907 -51.38 -30.21 -27.41
N VAL A 908 -50.49 -29.79 -26.51
CA VAL A 908 -49.09 -29.44 -26.82
C VAL A 908 -48.17 -30.47 -26.19
N TYR A 909 -47.26 -31.02 -27.00
CA TYR A 909 -46.24 -31.97 -26.60
C TYR A 909 -44.84 -31.37 -26.77
N GLU A 910 -43.89 -31.85 -25.98
CA GLU A 910 -42.47 -31.73 -26.26
C GLU A 910 -42.12 -32.72 -27.36
N GLY A 911 -41.39 -32.29 -28.38
CA GLY A 911 -40.94 -33.14 -29.47
C GLY A 911 -39.52 -32.85 -29.91
N LEU A 912 -38.99 -33.75 -30.74
CA LEU A 912 -37.67 -33.66 -31.34
C LEU A 912 -37.82 -33.67 -32.87
N ALA A 913 -37.33 -32.63 -33.53
CA ALA A 913 -37.33 -32.49 -34.98
C ALA A 913 -35.94 -32.85 -35.54
N ARG A 914 -35.88 -33.83 -36.43
CA ARG A 914 -34.65 -34.31 -37.08
C ARG A 914 -34.45 -33.68 -38.45
N ASP A 915 -33.24 -33.19 -38.72
CA ASP A 915 -32.85 -32.60 -40.02
C ASP A 915 -33.76 -31.46 -40.53
N VAL A 916 -34.32 -30.67 -39.61
CA VAL A 916 -35.21 -29.52 -39.94
C VAL A 916 -34.43 -28.20 -40.01
N VAL A 917 -33.34 -28.07 -39.24
CA VAL A 917 -32.48 -26.86 -39.24
C VAL A 917 -31.13 -27.20 -39.86
N LYS A 918 -30.73 -26.51 -40.94
CA LYS A 918 -29.41 -26.70 -41.58
C LYS A 918 -28.29 -26.57 -40.54
N GLY A 919 -27.47 -27.62 -40.39
CA GLY A 919 -26.33 -27.66 -39.47
C GLY A 919 -26.61 -28.22 -38.07
N LYS A 920 -27.83 -28.67 -37.75
CA LYS A 920 -28.14 -29.38 -36.50
C LYS A 920 -28.95 -30.66 -36.79
N PRO A 921 -28.43 -31.86 -36.43
CA PRO A 921 -29.11 -33.12 -36.75
C PRO A 921 -30.41 -33.32 -35.96
N GLU A 922 -30.50 -32.80 -34.72
CA GLU A 922 -31.71 -32.86 -33.89
C GLU A 922 -31.96 -31.53 -33.18
N VAL A 923 -33.23 -31.09 -33.13
CA VAL A 923 -33.66 -29.84 -32.48
C VAL A 923 -34.92 -30.10 -31.64
N ARG A 924 -34.92 -29.70 -30.37
CA ARG A 924 -36.13 -29.76 -29.52
C ARG A 924 -37.15 -28.72 -29.95
N CYS A 925 -38.42 -29.12 -30.02
CA CYS A 925 -39.54 -28.28 -30.42
C CYS A 925 -40.79 -28.55 -29.60
N ALA A 926 -41.74 -27.61 -29.64
CA ALA A 926 -43.10 -27.85 -29.16
C ALA A 926 -43.98 -28.28 -30.33
N VAL A 927 -44.70 -29.39 -30.18
CA VAL A 927 -45.61 -29.96 -31.18
C VAL A 927 -47.05 -29.74 -30.71
N LYS A 928 -47.81 -28.93 -31.45
CA LYS A 928 -49.23 -28.67 -31.17
C LYS A 928 -50.07 -29.54 -32.10
N THR A 929 -50.99 -30.33 -31.55
CA THR A 929 -51.87 -31.22 -32.32
C THR A 929 -53.33 -30.79 -32.18
N VAL A 930 -54.09 -30.84 -33.27
CA VAL A 930 -55.55 -30.65 -33.22
C VAL A 930 -56.22 -31.94 -32.75
N ASN A 931 -57.36 -31.83 -32.07
CA ASN A 931 -58.12 -32.99 -31.59
C ASN A 931 -58.70 -33.81 -32.76
N GLU A 932 -58.73 -35.14 -32.65
CA GLU A 932 -59.19 -36.04 -33.73
C GLU A 932 -60.66 -35.79 -34.11
N ASN A 933 -61.50 -35.43 -33.13
CA ASN A 933 -62.92 -35.15 -33.30
C ASN A 933 -63.25 -33.67 -33.64
N ALA A 934 -62.25 -32.85 -33.96
CA ALA A 934 -62.45 -31.43 -34.27
C ALA A 934 -63.29 -31.22 -35.55
N THR A 935 -64.15 -30.20 -35.55
CA THR A 935 -64.95 -29.79 -36.71
C THR A 935 -64.09 -29.15 -37.80
N ASP A 936 -64.56 -29.14 -39.04
CA ASP A 936 -63.79 -28.54 -40.15
C ASP A 936 -63.52 -27.05 -39.96
N ARG A 937 -64.40 -26.33 -39.25
CA ARG A 937 -64.19 -24.93 -38.86
C ARG A 937 -63.04 -24.78 -37.86
N GLU A 938 -62.96 -25.63 -36.84
CA GLU A 938 -61.86 -25.61 -35.86
C GLU A 938 -60.52 -25.99 -36.50
N ARG A 939 -60.53 -26.90 -37.48
CA ARG A 939 -59.34 -27.23 -38.27
C ARG A 939 -58.86 -26.06 -39.13
N ILE A 940 -59.79 -25.28 -39.70
CA ILE A 940 -59.47 -24.08 -40.47
C ILE A 940 -58.96 -22.95 -39.57
N GLU A 941 -59.55 -22.76 -38.38
CA GLU A 941 -59.06 -21.80 -37.39
C GLU A 941 -57.66 -22.16 -36.88
N PHE A 942 -57.37 -23.46 -36.66
CA PHE A 942 -56.02 -23.95 -36.34
C PHE A 942 -55.00 -23.65 -37.46
N LEU A 943 -55.38 -23.86 -38.72
CA LEU A 943 -54.53 -23.54 -39.88
C LEU A 943 -54.33 -22.03 -40.06
N ASN A 944 -55.34 -21.21 -39.74
CA ASN A 944 -55.25 -19.75 -39.75
C ASN A 944 -54.33 -19.23 -38.62
N GLU A 945 -54.40 -19.80 -37.42
CA GLU A 945 -53.46 -19.45 -36.33
C GLU A 945 -52.01 -19.78 -36.75
N ALA A 946 -51.80 -20.94 -37.37
CA ALA A 946 -50.49 -21.35 -37.89
C ALA A 946 -49.98 -20.43 -39.02
N SER A 947 -50.87 -19.92 -39.90
CA SER A 947 -50.49 -19.01 -40.98
C SER A 947 -50.17 -17.59 -40.50
N VAL A 948 -50.85 -17.09 -39.45
CA VAL A 948 -50.51 -15.83 -38.79
C VAL A 948 -49.12 -15.89 -38.16
N MET A 949 -48.80 -17.01 -37.48
CA MET A 949 -47.46 -17.19 -36.92
C MET A 949 -46.38 -17.21 -38.00
N LYS A 950 -46.65 -17.78 -39.17
CA LYS A 950 -45.72 -17.78 -40.31
C LYS A 950 -45.36 -16.36 -40.77
N GLN A 951 -46.32 -15.43 -40.78
CA GLN A 951 -46.11 -14.05 -41.23
C GLN A 951 -45.25 -13.20 -40.27
N SER A 952 -45.26 -13.50 -38.97
CA SER A 952 -44.51 -12.72 -37.96
C SER A 952 -43.00 -12.98 -37.94
N PHE A 953 -42.51 -14.07 -38.56
CA PHE A 953 -41.09 -14.48 -38.49
C PHE A 953 -40.24 -14.13 -39.72
N GLN A 954 -40.77 -13.41 -40.72
CA GLN A 954 -39.99 -12.96 -41.89
C GLN A 954 -38.97 -11.84 -41.59
N HIS A 955 -38.99 -11.23 -40.40
CA HIS A 955 -38.14 -10.07 -40.06
C HIS A 955 -37.08 -10.27 -38.96
N SER A 956 -36.69 -11.51 -38.64
CA SER A 956 -35.55 -11.74 -37.73
C SER A 956 -34.56 -12.77 -38.29
N SER A 957 -33.39 -12.30 -38.69
CA SER A 957 -32.23 -13.09 -39.14
C SER A 957 -31.46 -13.75 -37.99
N ARG A 958 -32.16 -14.22 -36.95
CA ARG A 958 -31.60 -15.06 -35.88
C ARG A 958 -32.54 -16.20 -35.53
N GLY A 959 -32.14 -17.42 -35.89
CA GLY A 959 -32.59 -18.67 -35.28
C GLY A 959 -33.93 -19.21 -35.77
N LYS A 960 -33.90 -20.18 -36.70
CA LYS A 960 -35.04 -21.04 -37.03
C LYS A 960 -35.44 -21.86 -35.80
N ILE A 961 -36.45 -21.41 -35.05
CA ILE A 961 -37.14 -22.22 -34.04
C ILE A 961 -38.15 -23.07 -34.80
N ALA A 962 -37.88 -24.37 -34.93
CA ALA A 962 -38.76 -25.32 -35.61
C ALA A 962 -40.05 -25.51 -34.78
N ARG A 963 -41.21 -25.13 -35.33
CA ARG A 963 -42.53 -25.53 -34.84
C ARG A 963 -43.17 -26.33 -35.97
N CYS A 964 -43.33 -27.63 -35.79
CA CYS A 964 -43.81 -28.51 -36.85
C CYS A 964 -45.32 -28.72 -36.75
N SER A 965 -46.05 -28.49 -37.85
CA SER A 965 -47.47 -28.85 -38.03
C SER A 965 -47.56 -30.10 -38.90
N VAL A 966 -48.41 -31.07 -38.54
CA VAL A 966 -48.54 -32.36 -39.26
C VAL A 966 -49.87 -32.40 -39.99
N SER A 967 -49.82 -32.69 -41.29
CA SER A 967 -50.96 -32.89 -42.19
C SER A 967 -51.34 -34.38 -42.36
N ARG A 968 -52.65 -34.61 -42.48
CA ARG A 968 -53.47 -35.78 -42.90
C ARG A 968 -52.77 -37.08 -43.34
N THR A 969 -53.24 -38.21 -42.82
CA THR A 969 -53.18 -39.52 -43.52
C THR A 969 -54.60 -39.98 -43.86
N THR A 970 -54.91 -40.00 -45.16
CA THR A 970 -56.01 -40.76 -45.77
C THR A 970 -55.42 -42.10 -46.25
N ASN A 971 -55.88 -43.21 -45.70
CA ASN A 971 -55.68 -44.54 -46.29
C ASN A 971 -56.94 -44.92 -47.09
N LEU A 972 -56.78 -45.06 -48.41
CA LEU A 972 -57.69 -45.75 -49.30
C LEU A 972 -56.86 -46.42 -50.41
N GLY A 973 -57.11 -47.72 -50.59
CA GLY A 973 -56.53 -48.59 -51.63
C GLY A 973 -56.08 -49.89 -50.97
N SER A 974 -56.62 -51.08 -51.30
CA SER A 974 -57.31 -51.50 -52.52
C SER A 974 -57.90 -52.92 -52.38
N ASN A 975 -59.02 -53.11 -53.09
CA ASN A 975 -59.79 -54.29 -53.50
C ASN A 975 -59.29 -55.73 -53.23
N GLY A 976 -60.27 -56.62 -52.93
CA GLY A 976 -60.46 -57.87 -53.71
C GLY A 976 -60.59 -59.21 -52.95
N ALA A 977 -61.85 -59.56 -52.62
CA ALA A 977 -62.55 -60.86 -52.73
C ALA A 977 -62.00 -62.22 -52.18
N ASP A 978 -62.99 -63.00 -51.70
CA ASP A 978 -63.10 -64.45 -51.41
C ASP A 978 -62.42 -65.01 -50.13
N GLY A 979 -63.07 -65.78 -49.24
CA GLY A 979 -64.41 -66.37 -49.19
C GLY A 979 -64.65 -67.05 -47.83
N GLU A 980 -65.90 -67.45 -47.60
CA GLU A 980 -66.47 -68.11 -46.42
C GLU A 980 -65.63 -69.26 -45.81
N ARG A 981 -65.19 -69.11 -44.56
CA ARG A 981 -65.53 -69.95 -43.39
C ARG A 981 -64.73 -69.55 -42.15
#